data_AF-A0A8H5I9Y8-F1
#
_entry.id   AF-A0A8H5I9Y8-F1
#
_cell.length_a   1.000
_cell.length_b   1.000
_cell.length_c   1.000
_cell.angle_alpha   90.00
_cell.angle_beta   90.00
_cell.angle_gamma   90.00
#
_symmetry.space_group_name_H-M   'P 1'
#
loop_
_entity.id
_entity.type
_entity.pdbx_description
1 polymer ?
#
loop_
_entity_poly.entity_id
_entity_poly.type
_entity_poly.pdbx_seq_one_letter_code
_entity_poly.pdbx_strand_id
1 'polypeptide(L)'
;MAKSGSKGSDINVAQMVALVGQQIIGGSRVADGFQDRTLPHFHKNARQPPSKGFVKNSFYTGLFPTEFIFHAMSGREGLVDTAVKTAETGYMSRRLMKSLEDLSTQYDDTVRTSGGGIVQFQFGADKLDPVDMEGSAEPVHFQRTWTHAESLTVDNSETSMTPEEIRSFCDRVLETERRRYVRRGLLHNEILDYGDTSDYGIDEHEGARGFLKAIERHVEGLASKLETVRKLAGFKDGAMVRSTAQDHADRTAKVTLSTLRLFIKMCLEKYKKAHVEPGHAVGAVGAHSIGEPGTQMTLKTFHFAGVAGMSITQGVPRIKEIINASKAISTPVITCPLENNEQIEAARVVKGRIEKTYISDVLRFVEDEWRTTEGNVVLQIDSAALSDMHLGIGPYDIAEAICKQRKLKVQRDDLSIDGERIIVRVRDVTDPATKRTTARSKAAAAETGDMLLRANFLRRSLPNVPISGYPEATRAIIQTSEQSTHTVLVEGYGLRECMTTEGVIGTKARTNNVMECRDVLGIEAARTTIADEIGEVMGDMGIDPRHMQLLADVMTYKGEVLGITRFGLSKMRDSVLQLASFEKTPDHLFEAAAGMKTDQIEGVSECIIMGQTMSVGTGAFQVVRRLGIREGDIKQKPTLFEDAWTEETALKRKARRKV
;
A
#
# COMPACT_ATOMS: atom_id res chain seq x y z
N MET A 1 28.37 -18.35 17.71
CA MET A 1 26.91 -18.51 17.62
C MET A 1 26.24 -17.19 17.26
N ALA A 2 26.25 -16.17 18.15
CA ALA A 2 25.69 -14.85 17.83
C ALA A 2 26.42 -14.15 16.66
N LYS A 3 27.75 -13.97 16.75
CA LYS A 3 28.56 -13.38 15.66
C LYS A 3 28.45 -14.11 14.31
N SER A 4 28.21 -15.42 14.35
CA SER A 4 28.09 -16.26 13.15
C SER A 4 26.65 -16.33 12.62
N GLY A 5 25.67 -15.70 13.29
CA GLY A 5 24.25 -15.76 12.92
C GLY A 5 23.60 -17.15 13.07
N SER A 6 24.28 -18.11 13.68
CA SER A 6 23.82 -19.51 13.67
C SER A 6 22.63 -19.75 14.60
N LYS A 7 22.66 -19.16 15.80
CA LYS A 7 21.55 -19.20 16.77
C LYS A 7 21.78 -18.14 17.85
N GLY A 8 20.71 -17.42 18.18
CA GLY A 8 20.71 -16.35 19.17
C GLY A 8 21.31 -15.05 18.65
N SER A 9 20.99 -13.97 19.34
CA SER A 9 21.48 -12.61 19.08
C SER A 9 22.37 -12.14 20.23
N ASP A 10 23.07 -11.01 20.03
CA ASP A 10 23.84 -10.37 21.09
C ASP A 10 22.94 -9.96 22.28
N ILE A 11 21.66 -9.66 22.03
CA ILE A 11 20.65 -9.40 23.07
C ILE A 11 20.43 -10.65 23.92
N ASN A 12 20.33 -11.84 23.31
CA ASN A 12 20.15 -13.07 24.09
C ASN A 12 21.35 -13.34 25.01
N VAL A 13 22.57 -13.09 24.53
CA VAL A 13 23.79 -13.23 25.35
C VAL A 13 23.78 -12.22 26.50
N ALA A 14 23.42 -10.96 26.21
CA ALA A 14 23.30 -9.92 27.24
C ALA A 14 22.25 -10.27 28.30
N GLN A 15 21.11 -10.83 27.91
CA GLN A 15 20.06 -11.26 28.84
C GLN A 15 20.50 -12.42 29.75
N MET A 16 21.32 -13.33 29.24
CA MET A 16 21.84 -14.45 30.02
C MET A 16 22.91 -14.03 31.03
N VAL A 17 23.79 -13.10 30.65
CA VAL A 17 24.97 -12.73 31.44
C VAL A 17 24.74 -11.47 32.28
N ALA A 18 24.24 -10.39 31.67
CA ALA A 18 24.18 -9.06 32.29
C ALA A 18 22.85 -8.81 33.03
N LEU A 19 21.74 -8.65 32.30
CA LEU A 19 20.40 -8.43 32.88
C LEU A 19 19.32 -8.74 31.84
N VAL A 20 18.16 -9.23 32.28
CA VAL A 20 17.05 -9.55 31.37
C VAL A 20 16.35 -8.28 30.84
N GLY A 21 16.12 -7.28 31.70
CA GLY A 21 15.57 -5.97 31.33
C GLY A 21 14.05 -5.85 31.50
N GLN A 22 13.48 -4.80 30.89
CA GLN A 22 12.07 -4.46 31.02
C GLN A 22 11.17 -5.47 30.30
N GLN A 23 10.20 -6.02 31.02
CA GLN A 23 9.15 -6.86 30.45
C GLN A 23 8.00 -5.96 29.96
N ILE A 24 7.65 -6.09 28.69
CA ILE A 24 6.64 -5.26 28.02
C ILE A 24 5.43 -6.14 27.70
N ILE A 25 4.26 -5.74 28.19
CA ILE A 25 2.98 -6.43 27.99
C ILE A 25 2.02 -5.47 27.27
N GLY A 26 1.45 -5.89 26.14
CA GLY A 26 0.55 -5.04 25.35
C GLY A 26 1.18 -3.70 24.91
N GLY A 27 2.49 -3.67 24.64
CA GLY A 27 3.21 -2.44 24.25
C GLY A 27 3.49 -1.46 25.38
N SER A 28 3.11 -1.79 26.62
CA SER A 28 3.30 -0.94 27.79
C SER A 28 4.03 -1.68 28.91
N ARG A 29 4.42 -0.95 29.96
CA ARG A 29 4.92 -1.55 31.20
C ARG A 29 3.78 -2.33 31.87
N VAL A 30 4.12 -3.29 32.74
CA VAL A 30 3.14 -4.14 33.41
C VAL A 30 2.05 -3.28 34.08
N ALA A 31 0.80 -3.51 33.68
CA ALA A 31 -0.37 -2.81 34.19
C ALA A 31 -0.68 -3.19 35.65
N ASP A 32 -1.44 -2.35 36.33
CA ASP A 32 -1.85 -2.61 37.71
C ASP A 32 -2.95 -3.68 37.74
N GLY A 33 -2.58 -4.90 38.16
CA GLY A 33 -3.52 -6.00 38.35
C GLY A 33 -4.29 -5.96 39.67
N PHE A 34 -3.88 -5.08 40.60
CA PHE A 34 -4.54 -4.80 41.87
C PHE A 34 -4.83 -3.30 41.98
N GLN A 35 -5.63 -2.91 42.98
CA GLN A 35 -5.94 -1.50 43.23
C GLN A 35 -4.66 -0.67 43.41
N ASP A 36 -4.39 0.20 42.43
CA ASP A 36 -3.26 1.12 42.35
C ASP A 36 -1.86 0.45 42.43
N ARG A 37 -1.75 -0.84 42.11
CA ARG A 37 -0.45 -1.55 42.13
C ARG A 37 -0.44 -2.82 41.27
N THR A 38 0.75 -3.26 40.88
CA THR A 38 0.95 -4.47 40.06
C THR A 38 0.88 -5.76 40.87
N LEU A 39 1.52 -5.82 42.05
CA LEU A 39 1.52 -6.97 42.94
C LEU A 39 1.32 -6.52 44.40
N PRO A 40 0.79 -7.39 45.29
CA PRO A 40 0.58 -7.05 46.70
C PRO A 40 1.87 -6.76 47.47
N HIS A 41 3.02 -7.22 46.96
CA HIS A 41 4.35 -7.01 47.52
C HIS A 41 4.87 -5.57 47.35
N PHE A 42 4.24 -4.77 46.48
CA PHE A 42 4.59 -3.36 46.29
C PHE A 42 3.59 -2.44 46.97
N HIS A 43 4.07 -1.25 47.36
CA HIS A 43 3.22 -0.19 47.87
C HIS A 43 2.25 0.31 46.79
N LYS A 44 1.09 0.83 47.23
CA LYS A 44 0.13 1.48 46.32
C LYS A 44 0.77 2.69 45.63
N ASN A 45 0.40 2.94 44.39
CA ASN A 45 0.92 3.99 43.50
C ASN A 45 2.44 3.93 43.23
N ALA A 46 3.10 2.80 43.51
CA ALA A 46 4.52 2.65 43.19
C ALA A 46 4.74 2.59 41.67
N ARG A 47 5.57 3.51 41.15
CA ARG A 47 5.95 3.59 39.73
C ARG A 47 7.43 3.24 39.46
N GLN A 48 8.12 2.76 40.49
CA GLN A 48 9.53 2.38 40.42
C GLN A 48 9.73 1.23 39.41
N PRO A 49 10.91 1.12 38.77
CA PRO A 49 11.18 0.08 37.79
C PRO A 49 10.86 -1.35 38.26
N PRO A 50 11.30 -1.80 39.46
CA PRO A 50 11.00 -3.15 39.94
C PRO A 50 9.49 -3.41 40.13
N SER A 51 8.73 -2.39 40.51
CA SER A 51 7.28 -2.50 40.69
C SER A 51 6.49 -2.56 39.38
N LYS A 52 7.11 -2.29 38.24
CA LYS A 52 6.44 -2.17 36.93
C LYS A 52 7.12 -3.05 35.87
N GLY A 53 7.66 -4.20 36.27
CA GLY A 53 8.14 -5.24 35.36
C GLY A 53 9.58 -5.13 34.90
N PHE A 54 10.42 -4.31 35.54
CA PHE A 54 11.85 -4.31 35.25
C PHE A 54 12.56 -5.45 35.97
N VAL A 55 13.21 -6.33 35.22
CA VAL A 55 13.98 -7.47 35.74
C VAL A 55 15.46 -7.09 35.71
N LYS A 56 16.06 -6.93 36.90
CA LYS A 56 17.45 -6.51 37.04
C LYS A 56 18.43 -7.67 36.94
N ASN A 57 18.03 -8.84 37.45
CA ASN A 57 18.89 -10.02 37.45
C ASN A 57 18.99 -10.65 36.06
N SER A 58 20.07 -11.37 35.80
CA SER A 58 20.25 -12.18 34.60
C SER A 58 19.76 -13.62 34.82
N PHE A 59 19.64 -14.39 33.73
CA PHE A 59 19.29 -15.80 33.85
C PHE A 59 20.38 -16.62 34.56
N TYR A 60 21.65 -16.20 34.51
CA TYR A 60 22.72 -16.83 35.26
C TYR A 60 22.62 -16.60 36.77
N THR A 61 22.31 -15.36 37.19
CA THR A 61 22.17 -15.03 38.62
C THR A 61 20.88 -15.59 39.24
N GLY A 62 19.83 -15.79 38.43
CA GLY A 62 18.51 -16.22 38.88
C GLY A 62 17.56 -15.05 39.18
N LEU A 63 16.27 -15.28 38.96
CA LEU A 63 15.22 -14.27 39.07
C LEU A 63 14.58 -14.26 40.47
N PHE A 64 14.29 -13.08 41.01
CA PHE A 64 13.46 -12.99 42.22
C PHE A 64 12.01 -13.42 41.95
N PRO A 65 11.23 -13.86 42.95
CA PRO A 65 9.84 -14.28 42.74
C PRO A 65 8.95 -13.23 42.06
N THR A 66 9.12 -11.95 42.39
CA THR A 66 8.38 -10.84 41.74
C THR A 66 8.81 -10.63 40.29
N GLU A 67 10.11 -10.71 40.01
CA GLU A 67 10.68 -10.64 38.65
C GLU A 67 10.25 -11.82 37.79
N PHE A 68 10.25 -13.03 38.36
CA PHE A 68 9.84 -14.26 37.70
C PHE A 68 8.38 -14.19 37.24
N ILE A 69 7.47 -13.66 38.07
CA ILE A 69 6.07 -13.47 37.69
C ILE A 69 5.96 -12.52 36.49
N PHE A 70 6.64 -11.37 36.51
CA PHE A 70 6.60 -10.44 35.39
C PHE A 70 7.19 -11.04 34.10
N HIS A 71 8.28 -11.79 34.21
CA HIS A 71 8.86 -12.50 33.07
C HIS A 71 7.92 -13.59 32.53
N ALA A 72 7.29 -14.38 33.40
CA ALA A 72 6.34 -15.41 33.03
C ALA A 72 5.07 -14.84 32.37
N MET A 73 4.59 -13.69 32.82
CA MET A 73 3.46 -12.98 32.19
C MET A 73 3.79 -12.57 30.75
N SER A 74 4.96 -11.94 30.54
CA SER A 74 5.46 -11.56 29.21
C SER A 74 5.66 -12.78 28.31
N GLY A 75 6.25 -13.86 28.84
CA GLY A 75 6.43 -15.11 28.11
C GLY A 75 5.11 -15.75 27.68
N ARG A 76 4.08 -15.76 28.55
CA ARG A 76 2.76 -16.31 28.22
C ARG A 76 2.07 -15.51 27.11
N GLU A 77 2.19 -14.19 27.12
CA GLU A 77 1.64 -13.35 26.05
C GLU A 77 2.24 -13.72 24.69
N GLY A 78 3.57 -13.88 24.59
CA GLY A 78 4.23 -14.30 23.34
C GLY A 78 3.82 -15.70 22.86
N LEU A 79 3.57 -16.64 23.77
CA LEU A 79 3.08 -17.97 23.43
C LEU A 79 1.64 -17.93 22.87
N VAL A 80 0.76 -17.12 23.49
CA VAL A 80 -0.62 -16.93 23.02
C VAL A 80 -0.63 -16.20 21.67
N ASP A 81 0.21 -15.18 21.51
CA ASP A 81 0.39 -14.43 20.26
C ASP A 81 0.72 -15.36 19.10
N THR A 82 1.61 -16.33 19.31
CA THR A 82 1.96 -17.36 18.29
C THR A 82 0.75 -18.22 17.91
N ALA A 83 -0.04 -18.65 18.90
CA ALA A 83 -1.23 -19.48 18.66
C ALA A 83 -2.34 -18.72 17.90
N VAL A 84 -2.58 -17.45 18.23
CA VAL A 84 -3.60 -16.62 17.57
C VAL A 84 -3.17 -16.26 16.14
N LYS A 85 -1.90 -15.86 15.95
CA LYS A 85 -1.36 -15.49 14.63
C LYS A 85 -1.56 -16.59 13.61
N THR A 86 -1.19 -17.83 13.95
CA THR A 86 -1.27 -18.95 13.00
C THR A 86 -2.67 -19.15 12.42
N ALA A 87 -3.71 -18.98 13.24
CA ALA A 87 -5.09 -19.06 12.77
C ALA A 87 -5.49 -17.86 11.89
N GLU A 88 -5.15 -16.64 12.31
CA GLU A 88 -5.54 -15.41 11.59
C GLU A 88 -4.81 -15.26 10.26
N THR A 89 -3.50 -15.50 10.23
CA THR A 89 -2.66 -15.37 9.03
C THR A 89 -2.93 -16.52 8.06
N GLY A 90 -3.19 -17.73 8.56
CA GLY A 90 -3.61 -18.86 7.74
C GLY A 90 -4.94 -18.59 7.01
N TYR A 91 -5.92 -18.02 7.71
CA TYR A 91 -7.18 -17.61 7.09
C TYR A 91 -6.99 -16.47 6.09
N MET A 92 -6.16 -15.47 6.39
CA MET A 92 -5.83 -14.39 5.45
C MET A 92 -5.16 -14.92 4.17
N SER A 93 -4.14 -15.77 4.30
CA SER A 93 -3.43 -16.39 3.18
C SER A 93 -4.37 -17.24 2.32
N ARG A 94 -5.26 -18.03 2.93
CA ARG A 94 -6.31 -18.78 2.20
C ARG A 94 -7.19 -17.85 1.35
N ARG A 95 -7.59 -16.69 1.89
CA ARG A 95 -8.45 -15.73 1.17
C ARG A 95 -7.72 -15.08 0.00
N LEU A 96 -6.47 -14.68 0.20
CA LEU A 96 -5.60 -14.15 -0.86
C LEU A 96 -5.46 -15.16 -2.00
N MET A 97 -5.14 -16.41 -1.67
CA MET A 97 -5.01 -17.49 -2.66
C MET A 97 -6.29 -17.66 -3.48
N LYS A 98 -7.46 -17.71 -2.85
CA LYS A 98 -8.74 -17.88 -3.55
C LYS A 98 -9.10 -16.73 -4.48
N SER A 99 -8.63 -15.51 -4.19
CA SER A 99 -8.82 -14.37 -5.08
C SER A 99 -7.85 -14.39 -6.26
N LEU A 100 -6.61 -14.85 -6.04
CA LEU A 100 -5.50 -14.70 -6.98
C LEU A 100 -5.15 -15.98 -7.76
N GLU A 101 -5.71 -17.14 -7.42
CA GLU A 101 -5.30 -18.46 -7.95
C GLU A 101 -5.39 -18.60 -9.48
N ASP A 102 -6.28 -17.84 -10.13
CA ASP A 102 -6.50 -17.92 -11.58
C ASP A 102 -5.69 -16.90 -12.38
N LEU A 103 -4.92 -16.03 -11.75
CA LEU A 103 -4.11 -15.05 -12.47
C LEU A 103 -2.82 -15.66 -12.99
N SER A 104 -2.65 -15.61 -14.30
CA SER A 104 -1.45 -16.08 -14.99
C SER A 104 -1.02 -15.10 -16.08
N THR A 105 0.28 -15.11 -16.36
CA THR A 105 0.84 -14.42 -17.53
C THR A 105 0.48 -15.18 -18.80
N GLN A 106 0.10 -14.47 -19.84
CA GLN A 106 -0.26 -15.02 -21.13
C GLN A 106 0.89 -14.83 -22.14
N TYR A 107 0.81 -15.51 -23.28
CA TYR A 107 1.83 -15.43 -24.33
C TYR A 107 1.92 -14.07 -25.03
N ASP A 108 0.94 -13.21 -24.83
CA ASP A 108 0.93 -11.81 -25.29
C ASP A 108 1.43 -10.83 -24.20
N ASP A 109 2.11 -11.35 -23.17
CA ASP A 109 2.69 -10.61 -22.05
C ASP A 109 1.68 -9.96 -21.07
N THR A 110 0.38 -10.18 -21.28
CA THR A 110 -0.67 -9.69 -20.38
C THR A 110 -0.91 -10.63 -19.22
N VAL A 111 -1.37 -10.10 -18.08
CA VAL A 111 -1.85 -10.90 -16.94
C VAL A 111 -3.37 -10.92 -16.97
N ARG A 112 -3.94 -12.12 -17.05
CA ARG A 112 -5.39 -12.31 -17.22
C ARG A 112 -6.00 -13.19 -16.14
N THR A 113 -7.30 -13.01 -15.94
CA THR A 113 -8.15 -13.93 -15.18
C THR A 113 -8.57 -15.12 -16.04
N SER A 114 -9.16 -16.14 -15.41
CA SER A 114 -9.72 -17.32 -16.09
C SER A 114 -10.76 -16.95 -17.16
N GLY A 115 -11.64 -15.99 -16.88
CA GLY A 115 -12.63 -15.48 -17.85
C GLY A 115 -12.06 -14.56 -18.94
N GLY A 116 -10.74 -14.54 -19.15
CA GLY A 116 -10.06 -13.76 -20.19
C GLY A 116 -9.98 -12.24 -19.93
N GLY A 117 -10.43 -11.78 -18.76
CA GLY A 117 -10.34 -10.38 -18.36
C GLY A 117 -8.89 -9.98 -18.07
N ILE A 118 -8.43 -8.87 -18.65
CA ILE A 118 -7.08 -8.33 -18.42
C ILE A 118 -7.06 -7.60 -17.08
N VAL A 119 -6.08 -7.90 -16.24
CA VAL A 119 -5.83 -7.21 -14.96
C VAL A 119 -4.61 -6.31 -15.08
N GLN A 120 -3.53 -6.80 -15.70
CA GLN A 120 -2.35 -6.00 -16.02
C GLN A 120 -1.98 -6.20 -17.49
N PHE A 121 -1.59 -5.12 -18.17
CA PHE A 121 -1.04 -5.21 -19.53
C PHE A 121 0.35 -5.83 -19.55
N GLN A 122 1.14 -5.57 -18.51
CA GLN A 122 2.43 -6.19 -18.27
C GLN A 122 2.56 -6.46 -16.77
N PHE A 123 3.08 -7.62 -16.41
CA PHE A 123 3.29 -7.95 -15.00
C PHE A 123 4.22 -6.92 -14.34
N GLY A 124 3.77 -6.29 -13.26
CA GLY A 124 4.55 -5.30 -12.52
C GLY A 124 4.97 -4.05 -13.32
N ALA A 125 4.33 -3.79 -14.46
CA ALA A 125 4.68 -2.73 -15.43
C ALA A 125 6.08 -2.84 -16.09
N ASP A 126 6.89 -3.84 -15.74
CA ASP A 126 8.24 -4.04 -16.28
C ASP A 126 8.48 -5.44 -16.86
N LYS A 127 7.50 -6.36 -16.73
CA LYS A 127 7.57 -7.74 -17.24
C LYS A 127 8.68 -8.58 -16.59
N LEU A 128 9.16 -8.19 -15.41
CA LEU A 128 10.24 -8.90 -14.73
C LEU A 128 9.72 -9.87 -13.67
N ASP A 129 10.40 -11.02 -13.55
CA ASP A 129 10.12 -12.03 -12.53
C ASP A 129 10.84 -11.69 -11.21
N PRO A 130 10.11 -11.52 -10.09
CA PRO A 130 10.68 -11.28 -8.77
C PRO A 130 11.73 -12.32 -8.34
N VAL A 131 11.63 -13.57 -8.83
CA VAL A 131 12.54 -14.66 -8.47
C VAL A 131 13.95 -14.43 -9.02
N ASP A 132 14.06 -13.83 -10.21
CA ASP A 132 15.33 -13.63 -10.92
C ASP A 132 15.93 -12.23 -10.69
N MET A 133 15.48 -11.52 -9.65
CA MET A 133 16.04 -10.23 -9.25
C MET A 133 17.32 -10.42 -8.41
N GLU A 134 18.42 -9.78 -8.82
CA GLU A 134 19.70 -9.85 -8.10
C GLU A 134 19.87 -8.78 -7.03
N GLY A 135 19.17 -7.65 -7.18
CA GLY A 135 19.16 -6.53 -6.26
C GLY A 135 17.80 -6.33 -5.59
N SER A 136 17.62 -5.18 -4.94
CA SER A 136 16.30 -4.80 -4.39
C SER A 136 15.37 -4.39 -5.54
N ALA A 137 14.60 -5.36 -6.04
CA ALA A 137 13.73 -5.23 -7.22
C ALA A 137 14.44 -4.87 -8.54
N GLU A 138 15.77 -5.01 -8.59
CA GLU A 138 16.59 -4.76 -9.79
C GLU A 138 17.11 -6.08 -10.41
N PRO A 139 17.04 -6.23 -11.76
CA PRO A 139 17.40 -7.48 -12.43
C PRO A 139 18.90 -7.78 -12.41
N VAL A 140 19.76 -6.77 -12.25
CA VAL A 140 21.21 -6.94 -12.32
C VAL A 140 21.90 -6.13 -11.24
N HIS A 141 22.69 -6.79 -10.41
CA HIS A 141 23.60 -6.08 -9.51
C HIS A 141 24.86 -5.69 -10.28
N PHE A 142 24.92 -4.44 -10.78
CA PHE A 142 25.98 -3.98 -11.68
C PHE A 142 27.38 -4.12 -11.09
N GLN A 143 27.60 -3.68 -9.84
CA GLN A 143 28.92 -3.75 -9.19
C GLN A 143 29.46 -5.20 -9.10
N ARG A 144 28.61 -6.15 -8.68
CA ARG A 144 28.97 -7.57 -8.60
C ARG A 144 29.26 -8.14 -9.97
N THR A 145 28.43 -7.82 -10.95
CA THR A 145 28.56 -8.30 -12.34
C THR A 145 29.83 -7.75 -12.98
N TRP A 146 30.18 -6.50 -12.70
CA TRP A 146 31.44 -5.88 -13.12
C TRP A 146 32.65 -6.63 -12.55
N THR A 147 32.71 -6.83 -11.22
CA THR A 147 33.81 -7.56 -10.58
C THR A 147 33.92 -9.00 -11.10
N HIS A 148 32.79 -9.65 -11.36
CA HIS A 148 32.79 -10.98 -11.96
C HIS A 148 33.35 -10.98 -13.39
N ALA A 149 32.92 -10.05 -14.24
CA ALA A 149 33.45 -9.90 -15.59
C ALA A 149 34.95 -9.63 -15.55
N GLU A 150 35.39 -8.67 -14.73
CA GLU A 150 36.80 -8.32 -14.53
C GLU A 150 37.61 -9.55 -14.15
N SER A 151 37.17 -10.33 -13.15
CA SER A 151 37.87 -11.53 -12.69
C SER A 151 38.04 -12.63 -13.75
N LEU A 152 37.11 -12.73 -14.71
CA LEU A 152 37.15 -13.73 -15.77
C LEU A 152 38.04 -13.31 -16.94
N THR A 153 38.14 -12.01 -17.21
CA THR A 153 38.86 -11.45 -18.36
C THR A 153 40.17 -10.77 -17.97
N VAL A 154 40.67 -10.96 -16.75
CA VAL A 154 41.95 -10.38 -16.32
C VAL A 154 43.07 -10.82 -17.26
N ASP A 155 43.58 -9.86 -18.03
CA ASP A 155 44.81 -9.99 -18.80
C ASP A 155 45.68 -8.76 -18.55
N ASN A 156 46.91 -8.99 -18.08
CA ASN A 156 47.87 -7.92 -17.85
C ASN A 156 48.42 -7.34 -19.16
N SER A 157 48.42 -8.12 -20.25
CA SER A 157 48.94 -7.72 -21.55
C SER A 157 47.97 -6.82 -22.34
N GLU A 158 46.67 -6.87 -22.03
CA GLU A 158 45.66 -6.06 -22.70
C GLU A 158 45.76 -4.58 -22.27
N THR A 159 45.67 -3.68 -23.24
CA THR A 159 45.75 -2.22 -23.00
C THR A 159 44.48 -1.69 -22.35
N SER A 160 44.65 -0.74 -21.43
CA SER A 160 43.54 -0.02 -20.79
C SER A 160 42.90 0.98 -21.76
N MET A 161 41.57 0.94 -21.87
CA MET A 161 40.81 1.84 -22.73
C MET A 161 40.83 3.27 -22.19
N THR A 162 40.66 4.26 -23.07
CA THR A 162 40.42 5.65 -22.66
C THR A 162 38.96 5.88 -22.24
N PRO A 163 38.65 6.89 -21.40
CA PRO A 163 37.26 7.20 -21.05
C PRO A 163 36.36 7.45 -22.26
N GLU A 164 36.87 8.09 -23.32
CA GLU A 164 36.13 8.34 -24.57
C GLU A 164 35.91 7.04 -25.37
N GLU A 165 36.90 6.14 -25.39
CA GLU A 165 36.75 4.81 -25.99
C GLU A 165 35.71 3.96 -25.24
N ILE A 166 35.63 4.08 -23.91
CA ILE A 166 34.63 3.38 -23.10
C ILE A 166 33.22 3.85 -23.46
N ARG A 167 33.00 5.17 -23.49
CA ARG A 167 31.71 5.78 -23.86
C ARG A 167 31.29 5.37 -25.27
N SER A 168 32.16 5.58 -26.25
CA SER A 168 31.88 5.24 -27.65
C SER A 168 31.68 3.74 -27.88
N PHE A 169 32.39 2.87 -27.15
CA PHE A 169 32.17 1.43 -27.20
C PHE A 169 30.80 1.05 -26.62
N CYS A 170 30.45 1.62 -25.47
CA CYS A 170 29.16 1.39 -24.81
C CYS A 170 28.01 1.81 -25.73
N ASP A 171 28.06 3.03 -26.26
CA ASP A 171 27.05 3.55 -27.19
C ASP A 171 26.89 2.65 -28.42
N ARG A 172 28.00 2.23 -29.04
CA ARG A 172 27.93 1.36 -30.23
C ARG A 172 27.25 0.02 -29.94
N VAL A 173 27.50 -0.59 -28.77
CA VAL A 173 26.89 -1.88 -28.41
C VAL A 173 25.42 -1.69 -28.05
N LEU A 174 25.10 -0.68 -27.22
CA LEU A 174 23.74 -0.41 -26.77
C LEU A 174 22.85 0.10 -27.91
N GLU A 175 23.39 0.81 -28.90
CA GLU A 175 22.65 1.30 -30.08
C GLU A 175 21.95 0.16 -30.85
N THR A 176 22.56 -1.02 -30.89
CA THR A 176 21.94 -2.20 -31.52
C THR A 176 20.67 -2.62 -30.79
N GLU A 177 20.64 -2.50 -29.46
CA GLU A 177 19.46 -2.77 -28.63
C GLU A 177 18.48 -1.59 -28.63
N ARG A 178 18.95 -0.33 -28.61
CA ARG A 178 18.10 0.87 -28.70
C ARG A 178 17.24 0.87 -29.97
N ARG A 179 17.78 0.38 -31.09
CA ARG A 179 17.03 0.22 -32.36
C ARG A 179 15.88 -0.79 -32.30
N ARG A 180 15.86 -1.69 -31.32
CA ARG A 180 14.72 -2.60 -31.11
C ARG A 180 13.54 -1.88 -30.45
N TYR A 181 13.81 -0.85 -29.65
CA TYR A 181 12.83 -0.14 -28.84
C TYR A 181 12.64 1.30 -29.33
N VAL A 182 12.19 1.45 -30.59
CA VAL A 182 11.91 2.77 -31.18
C VAL A 182 10.64 3.34 -30.57
N ARG A 183 10.73 4.56 -30.02
CA ARG A 183 9.57 5.28 -29.48
C ARG A 183 8.70 5.81 -30.61
N ARG A 184 7.39 5.61 -30.48
CA ARG A 184 6.39 6.12 -31.43
C ARG A 184 5.30 6.88 -30.69
N GLY A 185 4.82 7.97 -31.27
CA GLY A 185 3.72 8.76 -30.69
C GLY A 185 2.41 7.98 -30.68
N LEU A 186 1.67 8.05 -29.57
CA LEU A 186 0.43 7.28 -29.34
C LEU A 186 -0.66 7.52 -30.40
N LEU A 187 -0.82 8.77 -30.88
CA LEU A 187 -1.90 9.15 -31.79
C LEU A 187 -1.50 9.09 -33.27
N HIS A 188 -0.29 9.56 -33.60
CA HIS A 188 0.15 9.74 -34.99
C HIS A 188 1.22 8.74 -35.43
N ASN A 189 1.68 7.86 -34.54
CA ASN A 189 2.68 6.83 -34.80
C ASN A 189 3.99 7.41 -35.37
N GLU A 190 4.27 8.69 -35.08
CA GLU A 190 5.48 9.39 -35.48
C GLU A 190 6.67 8.95 -34.64
N ILE A 191 7.86 8.91 -35.23
CA ILE A 191 9.06 8.51 -34.51
C ILE A 191 9.50 9.67 -33.62
N LEU A 192 9.48 9.44 -32.31
CA LEU A 192 9.90 10.43 -31.31
C LEU A 192 11.37 10.22 -30.93
N ASP A 193 11.94 11.20 -30.24
CA ASP A 193 13.27 11.06 -29.67
C ASP A 193 13.32 9.96 -28.60
N TYR A 194 14.44 9.24 -28.55
CA TYR A 194 14.65 8.16 -27.59
C TYR A 194 14.67 8.66 -26.14
N GLY A 195 14.98 9.95 -25.94
CA GLY A 195 14.99 10.62 -24.65
C GLY A 195 13.65 11.19 -24.18
N ASP A 196 12.63 11.28 -25.04
CA ASP A 196 11.38 11.97 -24.73
C ASP A 196 10.59 11.37 -23.55
N THR A 197 10.42 12.12 -22.45
CA THR A 197 9.66 11.66 -21.28
C THR A 197 8.25 12.24 -21.21
N SER A 198 7.73 12.77 -22.31
CA SER A 198 6.36 13.27 -22.37
C SER A 198 5.35 12.12 -22.24
N ASP A 199 4.19 12.40 -21.63
CA ASP A 199 3.09 11.42 -21.50
C ASP A 199 2.63 10.86 -22.85
N TYR A 200 2.81 11.63 -23.93
CA TYR A 200 2.49 11.24 -25.29
C TYR A 200 3.42 10.18 -25.90
N GLY A 201 4.64 10.07 -25.37
CA GLY A 201 5.67 9.13 -25.81
C GLY A 201 5.83 7.89 -24.91
N ILE A 202 5.03 7.75 -23.85
CA ILE A 202 5.10 6.59 -22.95
C ILE A 202 4.51 5.38 -23.67
N ASP A 203 5.28 4.29 -23.70
CA ASP A 203 4.89 3.00 -24.25
C ASP A 203 5.32 1.84 -23.33
N GLU A 204 4.96 0.63 -23.72
CA GLU A 204 5.21 -0.62 -22.99
C GLU A 204 6.70 -1.03 -22.87
N HIS A 205 7.62 -0.30 -23.52
CA HIS A 205 9.06 -0.60 -23.51
C HIS A 205 9.86 0.31 -22.57
N GLU A 206 9.21 1.14 -21.76
CA GLU A 206 9.89 2.08 -20.85
C GLU A 206 10.81 1.36 -19.86
N GLY A 207 10.42 0.19 -19.34
CA GLY A 207 11.26 -0.62 -18.46
C GLY A 207 12.59 -1.04 -19.11
N ALA A 208 12.54 -1.48 -20.37
CA ALA A 208 13.73 -1.85 -21.14
C ALA A 208 14.61 -0.64 -21.45
N ARG A 209 14.01 0.51 -21.81
CA ARG A 209 14.75 1.77 -22.03
C ARG A 209 15.42 2.25 -20.74
N GLY A 210 14.71 2.19 -19.62
CA GLY A 210 15.22 2.51 -18.29
C GLY A 210 16.43 1.66 -17.91
N PHE A 211 16.37 0.36 -18.21
CA PHE A 211 17.50 -0.55 -17.98
C PHE A 211 18.72 -0.23 -18.84
N LEU A 212 18.54 0.07 -20.13
CA LEU A 212 19.64 0.49 -21.00
C LEU A 212 20.30 1.79 -20.51
N LYS A 213 19.49 2.77 -20.08
CA LYS A 213 19.99 4.01 -19.44
C LYS A 213 20.72 3.73 -18.12
N ALA A 214 20.31 2.71 -17.37
CA ALA A 214 20.98 2.32 -16.13
C ALA A 214 22.37 1.71 -16.38
N ILE A 215 22.52 0.87 -17.42
CA ILE A 215 23.83 0.37 -17.87
C ILE A 215 24.73 1.53 -18.26
N GLU A 216 24.22 2.46 -19.07
CA GLU A 216 24.95 3.64 -19.51
C GLU A 216 25.41 4.50 -18.34
N ARG A 217 24.53 4.75 -17.36
CA ARG A 217 24.87 5.49 -16.13
C ARG A 217 25.97 4.80 -15.33
N HIS A 218 25.95 3.47 -15.24
CA HIS A 218 26.99 2.71 -14.53
C HIS A 218 28.33 2.80 -15.26
N VAL A 219 28.34 2.61 -16.58
CA VAL A 219 29.55 2.72 -17.42
C VAL A 219 30.11 4.14 -17.41
N GLU A 220 29.24 5.16 -17.40
CA GLU A 220 29.65 6.56 -17.25
C GLU A 220 30.29 6.82 -15.88
N GLY A 221 29.76 6.20 -14.82
CA GLY A 221 30.40 6.16 -13.50
C GLY A 221 31.81 5.57 -13.52
N LEU A 222 32.03 4.47 -14.27
CA LEU A 222 33.35 3.88 -14.46
C LEU A 222 34.29 4.78 -15.28
N ALA A 223 33.81 5.38 -16.35
CA ALA A 223 34.58 6.30 -17.20
C ALA A 223 35.01 7.55 -16.43
N SER A 224 34.10 8.15 -15.65
CA SER A 224 34.38 9.32 -14.81
C SER A 224 35.39 9.01 -13.69
N LYS A 225 35.33 7.81 -13.09
CA LYS A 225 36.34 7.32 -12.14
C LYS A 225 37.70 7.18 -12.79
N LEU A 226 37.78 6.64 -14.01
CA LEU A 226 39.04 6.55 -14.76
C LEU A 226 39.59 7.94 -15.10
N GLU A 227 38.73 8.89 -15.45
CA GLU A 227 39.12 10.27 -15.76
C GLU A 227 39.75 10.98 -14.55
N THR A 228 39.13 10.85 -13.38
CA THR A 228 39.67 11.43 -12.13
C THR A 228 41.01 10.78 -11.74
N VAL A 229 41.13 9.46 -11.87
CA VAL A 229 42.39 8.72 -11.64
C VAL A 229 43.49 9.17 -12.62
N ARG A 230 43.17 9.35 -13.90
CA ARG A 230 44.14 9.84 -14.90
C ARG A 230 44.59 11.26 -14.59
N LYS A 231 43.69 12.17 -14.19
CA LYS A 231 44.07 13.53 -13.76
C LYS A 231 45.01 13.49 -12.55
N LEU A 232 44.74 12.64 -11.57
CA LEU A 232 45.59 12.45 -10.38
C LEU A 232 46.95 11.82 -10.71
N ALA A 233 46.99 10.89 -11.67
CA ALA A 233 48.21 10.23 -12.14
C ALA A 233 49.16 11.18 -12.91
N GLY A 234 48.66 12.35 -13.34
CA GLY A 234 49.45 13.37 -14.03
C GLY A 234 49.24 13.41 -15.55
N PHE A 235 48.07 13.00 -16.06
CA PHE A 235 47.68 13.28 -17.45
C PHE A 235 47.17 14.72 -17.57
N LYS A 236 47.70 15.50 -18.54
CA LYS A 236 47.17 16.82 -18.96
C LYS A 236 46.75 16.72 -20.43
N ASP A 237 45.50 17.04 -20.75
CA ASP A 237 44.94 17.03 -22.11
C ASP A 237 45.30 15.77 -22.94
N GLY A 238 45.21 14.59 -22.31
CA GLY A 238 45.50 13.31 -22.96
C GLY A 238 46.99 12.97 -23.13
N ALA A 239 47.90 13.88 -22.81
CA ALA A 239 49.35 13.66 -22.88
C ALA A 239 49.93 13.17 -21.54
N MET A 240 50.82 12.18 -21.60
CA MET A 240 51.57 11.69 -20.43
C MET A 240 52.60 12.74 -20.00
N VAL A 241 52.41 13.34 -18.82
CA VAL A 241 53.41 14.26 -18.22
C VAL A 241 54.46 13.49 -17.42
N ARG A 242 54.13 12.28 -16.95
CA ARG A 242 55.05 11.37 -16.22
C ARG A 242 55.00 9.98 -16.85
N SER A 243 56.16 9.33 -17.02
CA SER A 243 56.26 7.97 -17.59
C SER A 243 55.54 6.92 -16.75
N THR A 244 55.42 7.13 -15.43
CA THR A 244 54.74 6.23 -14.49
C THR A 244 53.23 6.47 -14.38
N ALA A 245 52.68 7.47 -15.06
CA ALA A 245 51.26 7.83 -14.96
C ALA A 245 50.34 6.73 -15.49
N GLN A 246 50.75 6.05 -16.57
CA GLN A 246 49.99 4.96 -17.19
C GLN A 246 49.94 3.73 -16.27
N ASP A 247 51.08 3.31 -15.73
CA ASP A 247 51.14 2.20 -14.77
C ASP A 247 50.31 2.46 -13.51
N HIS A 248 50.24 3.72 -13.05
CA HIS A 248 49.43 4.10 -11.91
C HIS A 248 47.93 3.97 -12.22
N ALA A 249 47.48 4.46 -13.37
CA ALA A 249 46.09 4.35 -13.82
C ALA A 249 45.68 2.89 -14.05
N ASP A 250 46.56 2.08 -14.65
CA ASP A 250 46.30 0.68 -14.95
C ASP A 250 46.29 -0.20 -13.68
N ARG A 251 46.94 0.22 -12.59
CA ARG A 251 46.84 -0.49 -11.30
C ARG A 251 45.59 -0.12 -10.49
N THR A 252 44.99 1.03 -10.75
CA THR A 252 43.90 1.57 -9.92
C THR A 252 42.52 1.41 -10.55
N ALA A 253 42.40 1.59 -11.87
CA ALA A 253 41.11 1.56 -12.55
C ALA A 253 41.24 1.06 -14.01
N LYS A 254 41.89 -0.09 -14.21
CA LYS A 254 42.01 -0.67 -15.55
C LYS A 254 40.65 -1.12 -16.08
N VAL A 255 40.30 -0.63 -17.25
CA VAL A 255 39.13 -1.07 -18.00
C VAL A 255 39.60 -1.60 -19.35
N THR A 256 39.37 -2.89 -19.60
CA THR A 256 39.72 -3.52 -20.87
C THR A 256 38.50 -3.74 -21.76
N LEU A 257 38.74 -3.88 -23.06
CA LEU A 257 37.67 -4.08 -24.05
C LEU A 257 36.98 -5.43 -23.84
N SER A 258 37.76 -6.47 -23.53
CA SER A 258 37.25 -7.80 -23.20
C SER A 258 36.29 -7.75 -22.00
N THR A 259 36.69 -7.07 -20.93
CA THR A 259 35.91 -6.91 -19.68
C THR A 259 34.61 -6.15 -19.94
N LEU A 260 34.68 -4.99 -20.60
CA LEU A 260 33.50 -4.16 -20.87
C LEU A 260 32.49 -4.90 -21.78
N ARG A 261 32.99 -5.61 -22.80
CA ARG A 261 32.15 -6.42 -23.69
C ARG A 261 31.45 -7.55 -22.93
N LEU A 262 32.20 -8.28 -22.09
CA LEU A 262 31.64 -9.37 -21.30
C LEU A 262 30.61 -8.84 -20.30
N PHE A 263 30.91 -7.73 -19.63
CA PHE A 263 29.99 -7.06 -18.71
C PHE A 263 28.65 -6.69 -19.37
N ILE A 264 28.68 -5.97 -20.49
CA ILE A 264 27.45 -5.57 -21.20
C ILE A 264 26.67 -6.81 -21.66
N LYS A 265 27.36 -7.82 -22.21
CA LYS A 265 26.74 -9.09 -22.61
C LYS A 265 26.05 -9.77 -21.43
N MET A 266 26.72 -9.89 -20.29
CA MET A 266 26.17 -10.51 -19.08
C MET A 266 24.96 -9.73 -18.55
N CYS A 267 24.99 -8.39 -18.57
CA CYS A 267 23.85 -7.58 -18.16
C CYS A 267 22.63 -7.84 -19.04
N LEU A 268 22.81 -7.86 -20.38
CA LEU A 268 21.72 -8.12 -21.33
C LEU A 268 21.18 -9.55 -21.22
N GLU A 269 22.04 -10.55 -21.02
CA GLU A 269 21.62 -11.94 -20.84
C GLU A 269 20.84 -12.14 -19.53
N LYS A 270 21.30 -11.53 -18.42
CA LYS A 270 20.58 -11.57 -17.14
C LYS A 270 19.22 -10.89 -17.24
N TYR A 271 19.15 -9.72 -17.87
CA TYR A 271 17.89 -9.02 -18.09
C TYR A 271 16.88 -9.85 -18.89
N LYS A 272 17.33 -10.52 -19.96
CA LYS A 272 16.47 -11.43 -20.76
C LYS A 272 15.97 -12.64 -19.96
N LYS A 273 16.81 -13.21 -19.09
CA LYS A 273 16.41 -14.32 -18.22
C LYS A 273 15.41 -13.88 -17.17
N ALA A 274 15.56 -12.67 -16.64
CA ALA A 274 14.68 -12.11 -15.63
C ALA A 274 13.29 -11.73 -16.14
N HIS A 275 12.95 -11.96 -17.42
CA HIS A 275 11.59 -11.75 -17.89
C HIS A 275 10.67 -12.84 -17.37
N VAL A 276 9.47 -12.46 -16.95
CA VAL A 276 8.46 -13.42 -16.53
C VAL A 276 8.09 -14.34 -17.70
N GLU A 277 8.07 -15.64 -17.44
CA GLU A 277 7.71 -16.64 -18.44
C GLU A 277 6.19 -16.66 -18.67
N PRO A 278 5.71 -16.82 -19.92
CA PRO A 278 4.30 -17.05 -20.19
C PRO A 278 3.79 -18.34 -19.53
N GLY A 279 2.56 -18.29 -19.01
CA GLY A 279 1.93 -19.38 -18.28
C GLY A 279 2.27 -19.39 -16.79
N HIS A 280 3.17 -18.52 -16.32
CA HIS A 280 3.54 -18.44 -14.90
C HIS A 280 2.34 -18.03 -14.04
N ALA A 281 2.14 -18.74 -12.92
CA ALA A 281 1.02 -18.51 -12.00
C ALA A 281 1.31 -17.33 -11.04
N VAL A 282 1.51 -16.14 -11.61
CA VAL A 282 1.93 -14.93 -10.88
C VAL A 282 1.00 -14.56 -9.72
N GLY A 283 -0.30 -14.84 -9.85
CA GLY A 283 -1.27 -14.60 -8.78
C GLY A 283 -1.08 -15.51 -7.58
N ALA A 284 -0.89 -16.81 -7.81
CA ALA A 284 -0.68 -17.79 -6.73
C ALA A 284 0.64 -17.52 -5.98
N VAL A 285 1.71 -17.18 -6.71
CA VAL A 285 3.00 -16.78 -6.12
C VAL A 285 2.83 -15.51 -5.30
N GLY A 286 2.23 -14.46 -5.87
CA GLY A 286 1.99 -13.20 -5.16
C GLY A 286 1.12 -13.36 -3.91
N ALA A 287 0.08 -14.21 -3.95
CA ALA A 287 -0.76 -14.51 -2.80
C ALA A 287 0.05 -15.11 -1.64
N HIS A 288 0.96 -16.02 -1.95
CA HIS A 288 1.81 -16.66 -0.95
C HIS A 288 2.88 -15.71 -0.42
N SER A 289 3.54 -14.95 -1.31
CA SER A 289 4.54 -13.95 -0.96
C SER A 289 4.00 -12.86 -0.04
N ILE A 290 2.70 -12.54 -0.10
CA ILE A 290 2.05 -11.58 0.80
C ILE A 290 1.53 -12.27 2.08
N GLY A 291 1.01 -13.49 1.95
CA GLY A 291 0.37 -14.21 3.06
C GLY A 291 1.34 -14.83 4.07
N GLU A 292 2.48 -15.38 3.62
CA GLU A 292 3.46 -16.05 4.48
C GLU A 292 4.17 -15.08 5.44
N PRO A 293 4.64 -13.88 5.00
CA PRO A 293 5.25 -12.90 5.90
C PRO A 293 4.31 -12.43 7.02
N GLY A 294 2.99 -12.48 6.80
CA GLY A 294 1.99 -12.24 7.84
C GLY A 294 2.20 -13.06 9.11
N THR A 295 2.77 -14.27 9.02
CA THR A 295 3.08 -15.13 10.18
C THR A 295 4.21 -14.59 11.05
N GLN A 296 5.17 -13.87 10.46
CA GLN A 296 6.34 -13.35 11.16
C GLN A 296 6.05 -11.98 11.81
N MET A 297 5.05 -11.25 11.31
CA MET A 297 4.62 -9.99 11.90
C MET A 297 4.10 -10.19 13.33
N THR A 298 4.38 -9.22 14.19
CA THR A 298 3.79 -9.16 15.53
C THR A 298 2.32 -8.76 15.45
N LEU A 299 1.42 -9.32 16.29
CA LEU A 299 0.07 -8.74 16.46
C LEU A 299 0.17 -7.38 17.14
N LYS A 300 1.23 -7.19 17.95
CA LYS A 300 1.63 -5.92 18.54
C LYS A 300 2.12 -4.98 17.46
N THR A 301 1.33 -3.95 17.20
CA THR A 301 1.46 -3.09 16.02
C THR A 301 1.19 -1.63 16.37
N PHE A 302 1.48 -1.24 17.60
CA PHE A 302 1.50 0.16 17.99
C PHE A 302 2.91 0.67 17.82
N HIS A 303 3.18 1.21 16.63
CA HIS A 303 4.31 2.08 16.42
C HIS A 303 3.81 3.50 16.55
N PHE A 304 4.48 4.29 17.39
CA PHE A 304 4.31 5.73 17.36
C PHE A 304 4.97 6.22 16.07
N ALA A 305 4.27 7.01 15.27
CA ALA A 305 4.78 7.56 14.00
C ALA A 305 5.86 8.63 14.24
N GLY A 306 6.90 8.31 15.01
CA GLY A 306 7.90 9.25 15.53
C GLY A 306 7.36 10.27 16.54
N VAL A 307 6.04 10.34 16.76
CA VAL A 307 5.39 11.31 17.65
C VAL A 307 4.71 10.59 18.81
N ALA A 308 5.17 10.86 20.04
CA ALA A 308 4.61 10.34 21.28
C ALA A 308 3.19 10.91 21.51
N GLY A 309 2.18 10.31 20.86
CA GLY A 309 0.79 10.76 20.98
C GLY A 309 -0.17 10.18 19.94
N MET A 310 0.34 9.66 18.81
CA MET A 310 -0.49 9.05 17.77
C MET A 310 -0.10 7.58 17.58
N SER A 311 -1.03 6.69 17.90
CA SER A 311 -0.87 5.25 17.70
C SER A 311 -1.46 4.87 16.34
N ILE A 312 -0.63 4.42 15.41
CA ILE A 312 -1.10 3.91 14.12
C ILE A 312 -1.18 2.38 14.22
N THR A 313 -2.26 1.78 13.73
CA THR A 313 -2.34 0.33 13.55
C THR A 313 -1.38 -0.12 12.45
N GLN A 314 -0.44 -1.00 12.77
CA GLN A 314 0.45 -1.64 11.81
C GLN A 314 0.20 -3.17 11.72
N GLY A 315 1.11 -3.91 11.07
CA GLY A 315 1.14 -5.36 10.95
C GLY A 315 -0.17 -6.02 10.47
N VAL A 316 -0.45 -7.23 10.98
CA VAL A 316 -1.56 -8.08 10.49
C VAL A 316 -2.93 -7.41 10.55
N PRO A 317 -3.33 -6.71 11.66
CA PRO A 317 -4.61 -6.01 11.70
C PRO A 317 -4.76 -4.96 10.61
N ARG A 318 -3.68 -4.20 10.32
CA ARG A 318 -3.70 -3.18 9.27
C ARG A 318 -3.84 -3.78 7.87
N ILE A 319 -3.08 -4.83 7.57
CA ILE A 319 -3.20 -5.56 6.30
C ILE A 319 -4.62 -6.11 6.14
N LYS A 320 -5.22 -6.64 7.20
CA LYS A 320 -6.61 -7.12 7.19
C LYS A 320 -7.60 -6.00 6.87
N GLU A 321 -7.42 -4.79 7.41
CA GLU A 321 -8.28 -3.64 7.09
C GLU A 321 -8.18 -3.27 5.60
N ILE A 322 -6.96 -3.21 5.06
CA ILE A 322 -6.71 -2.87 3.64
C ILE A 322 -7.31 -3.94 2.73
N ILE A 323 -6.98 -5.22 2.94
CA ILE A 323 -7.46 -6.35 2.12
C ILE A 323 -8.98 -6.46 2.16
N ASN A 324 -9.62 -6.13 3.29
CA ASN A 324 -11.08 -6.16 3.39
C ASN A 324 -11.76 -4.96 2.72
N ALA A 325 -11.02 -3.93 2.31
CA ALA A 325 -11.56 -2.65 1.85
C ALA A 325 -12.60 -2.08 2.83
N SER A 326 -12.25 -2.06 4.13
CA SER A 326 -13.13 -1.56 5.19
C SER A 326 -13.45 -0.07 5.00
N LYS A 327 -14.73 0.30 5.07
CA LYS A 327 -15.16 1.71 4.96
C LYS A 327 -14.71 2.57 6.14
N ALA A 328 -14.77 2.00 7.34
CA ALA A 328 -14.31 2.62 8.58
C ALA A 328 -13.12 1.81 9.10
N ILE A 329 -12.00 2.49 9.31
CA ILE A 329 -10.76 1.95 9.87
C ILE A 329 -10.55 2.46 11.29
N SER A 330 -9.72 1.75 12.05
CA SER A 330 -9.53 2.03 13.48
C SER A 330 -8.79 3.33 13.74
N THR A 331 -7.74 3.61 12.97
CA THR A 331 -6.90 4.81 13.12
C THR A 331 -6.74 5.51 11.76
N PRO A 332 -7.76 6.25 11.29
CA PRO A 332 -7.66 7.02 10.04
C PRO A 332 -6.75 8.24 10.25
N VAL A 333 -5.78 8.40 9.36
CA VAL A 333 -4.78 9.47 9.41
C VAL A 333 -4.66 10.10 8.02
N ILE A 334 -4.73 11.43 8.00
CA ILE A 334 -4.52 12.25 6.82
C ILE A 334 -3.24 13.08 7.04
N THR A 335 -2.28 12.92 6.13
CA THR A 335 -1.04 13.68 6.11
C THR A 335 -1.22 14.93 5.27
N CYS A 336 -1.13 16.10 5.92
CA CYS A 336 -1.29 17.42 5.32
C CYS A 336 0.06 18.15 5.28
N PRO A 337 0.78 18.14 4.14
CA PRO A 337 1.99 18.93 3.97
C PRO A 337 1.63 20.43 3.86
N LEU A 338 2.43 21.26 4.52
CA LEU A 338 2.23 22.71 4.56
C LEU A 338 3.01 23.42 3.46
N GLU A 339 2.47 24.54 2.98
CA GLU A 339 3.18 25.44 2.06
C GLU A 339 4.34 26.15 2.75
N ASN A 340 4.09 26.73 3.92
CA ASN A 340 5.12 27.27 4.80
C ASN A 340 5.39 26.26 5.93
N ASN A 341 6.41 25.42 5.73
CA ASN A 341 6.75 24.32 6.62
C ASN A 341 7.90 24.65 7.60
N GLU A 342 8.54 25.81 7.49
CA GLU A 342 9.63 26.22 8.40
C GLU A 342 9.11 26.91 9.67
N GLN A 343 7.98 27.60 9.57
CA GLN A 343 7.41 28.37 10.69
C GLN A 343 6.35 27.56 11.44
N ILE A 344 6.60 27.31 12.72
CA ILE A 344 5.66 26.59 13.58
C ILE A 344 4.34 27.36 13.81
N GLU A 345 4.37 28.69 13.74
CA GLU A 345 3.17 29.53 13.91
C GLU A 345 2.17 29.30 12.77
N ALA A 346 2.65 29.25 11.53
CA ALA A 346 1.82 28.90 10.38
C ALA A 346 1.22 27.49 10.53
N ALA A 347 2.02 26.53 11.00
CA ALA A 347 1.53 25.18 11.28
C ALA A 347 0.44 25.15 12.37
N ARG A 348 0.54 25.99 13.41
CA ARG A 348 -0.49 26.10 14.46
C ARG A 348 -1.80 26.68 13.92
N VAL A 349 -1.74 27.68 13.05
CA VAL A 349 -2.93 28.26 12.41
C VAL A 349 -3.66 27.21 11.58
N VAL A 350 -2.93 26.50 10.70
CA VAL A 350 -3.50 25.44 9.86
C VAL A 350 -4.06 24.30 10.73
N LYS A 351 -3.31 23.89 11.76
CA LYS A 351 -3.77 22.89 12.74
C LYS A 351 -5.10 23.32 13.38
N GLY A 352 -5.21 24.55 13.87
CA GLY A 352 -6.44 25.06 14.51
C GLY A 352 -7.64 25.13 13.56
N ARG A 353 -7.41 25.43 12.27
CA ARG A 353 -8.48 25.45 11.25
C ARG A 353 -9.02 24.06 10.92
N ILE A 354 -8.18 23.02 11.03
CA ILE A 354 -8.56 21.63 10.73
C ILE A 354 -9.14 20.94 11.97
N GLU A 355 -8.46 21.08 13.11
CA GLU A 355 -8.85 20.47 14.37
C GLU A 355 -10.21 20.98 14.82
N LYS A 356 -11.11 20.05 15.14
CA LYS A 356 -12.43 20.38 15.64
C LYS A 356 -12.35 20.99 17.02
N THR A 357 -12.77 22.25 17.12
CA THR A 357 -12.81 23.00 18.38
C THR A 357 -14.25 23.13 18.85
N TYR A 358 -14.47 22.89 20.14
CA TYR A 358 -15.79 22.98 20.78
C TYR A 358 -15.91 24.29 21.54
N ILE A 359 -17.15 24.74 21.79
CA ILE A 359 -17.40 25.89 22.67
C ILE A 359 -16.73 25.66 24.03
N SER A 360 -16.73 24.44 24.56
CA SER A 360 -16.07 24.10 25.83
C SER A 360 -14.60 24.50 25.92
N ASP A 361 -13.88 24.55 24.80
CA ASP A 361 -12.44 24.80 24.78
C ASP A 361 -12.12 26.30 24.93
N VAL A 362 -13.10 27.16 24.67
CA VAL A 362 -13.02 28.63 24.77
C VAL A 362 -13.96 29.22 25.82
N LEU A 363 -14.54 28.39 26.68
CA LEU A 363 -15.57 28.76 27.63
C LEU A 363 -15.00 28.87 29.04
N ARG A 364 -15.19 30.02 29.69
CA ARG A 364 -14.78 30.21 31.08
C ARG A 364 -15.77 29.59 32.05
N PHE A 365 -17.07 29.79 31.82
CA PHE A 365 -18.15 29.17 32.57
C PHE A 365 -19.48 29.24 31.79
N VAL A 366 -20.45 28.42 32.22
CA VAL A 366 -21.85 28.48 31.80
C VAL A 366 -22.71 28.66 33.04
N GLU A 367 -23.53 29.70 33.05
CA GLU A 367 -24.44 30.00 34.14
C GLU A 367 -25.87 30.18 33.62
N ASP A 368 -26.84 29.79 34.45
CA ASP A 368 -28.25 29.95 34.14
C ASP A 368 -28.75 31.18 34.94
N GLU A 369 -29.03 32.29 34.24
CA GLU A 369 -29.62 33.49 34.83
C GLU A 369 -31.14 33.40 34.78
N TRP A 370 -31.76 33.25 35.95
CA TRP A 370 -33.22 33.21 36.08
C TRP A 370 -33.75 34.56 36.56
N ARG A 371 -34.56 35.19 35.71
CA ARG A 371 -35.34 36.38 36.04
C ARG A 371 -36.80 35.98 36.19
N THR A 372 -37.61 36.84 36.80
CA THR A 372 -39.04 36.57 37.03
C THR A 372 -39.84 36.32 35.74
N THR A 373 -39.33 36.79 34.60
CA THR A 373 -39.99 36.73 33.29
C THR A 373 -39.25 35.89 32.25
N GLU A 374 -37.98 35.59 32.45
CA GLU A 374 -37.13 34.91 31.47
C GLU A 374 -36.04 34.09 32.15
N GLY A 375 -35.64 32.99 31.51
CA GLY A 375 -34.50 32.17 31.90
C GLY A 375 -33.51 32.17 30.75
N ASN A 376 -32.28 32.53 31.06
CA ASN A 376 -31.22 32.70 30.09
C ASN A 376 -30.07 31.76 30.44
N VAL A 377 -29.48 31.13 29.43
CA VAL A 377 -28.19 30.42 29.57
C VAL A 377 -27.11 31.36 29.08
N VAL A 378 -26.24 31.81 29.98
CA VAL A 378 -25.15 32.74 29.69
C VAL A 378 -23.85 31.97 29.54
N LEU A 379 -23.21 32.16 28.39
CA LEU A 379 -21.90 31.61 28.05
C LEU A 379 -20.89 32.76 28.14
N GLN A 380 -19.92 32.66 29.04
CA GLN A 380 -18.80 33.61 29.12
C GLN A 380 -17.62 33.05 28.34
N ILE A 381 -17.29 33.69 27.22
CA ILE A 381 -16.15 33.29 26.37
C ILE A 381 -14.85 33.85 26.95
N ASP A 382 -13.79 33.06 26.87
CA ASP A 382 -12.41 33.51 27.13
C ASP A 382 -11.78 34.07 25.85
N SER A 383 -11.70 35.39 25.76
CA SER A 383 -11.13 36.11 24.62
C SER A 383 -9.62 35.88 24.45
N ALA A 384 -8.89 35.60 25.54
CA ALA A 384 -7.45 35.30 25.48
C ALA A 384 -7.22 33.90 24.89
N ALA A 385 -7.96 32.89 25.36
CA ALA A 385 -7.89 31.53 24.80
C ALA A 385 -8.27 31.51 23.31
N LEU A 386 -9.29 32.27 22.91
CA LEU A 386 -9.72 32.39 21.52
C LEU A 386 -8.66 33.06 20.63
N SER A 387 -7.98 34.09 21.14
CA SER A 387 -6.87 34.76 20.44
C SER A 387 -5.66 33.83 20.28
N ASP A 388 -5.32 33.04 21.30
CA ASP A 388 -4.20 32.10 21.26
C ASP A 388 -4.39 30.97 20.24
N MET A 389 -5.65 30.63 19.90
CA MET A 389 -5.96 29.64 18.87
C MET A 389 -5.80 30.18 17.43
N HIS A 390 -5.69 31.49 17.24
CA HIS A 390 -5.49 32.14 15.93
C HIS A 390 -6.53 31.77 14.85
N LEU A 391 -7.77 31.47 15.25
CA LEU A 391 -8.84 31.02 14.35
C LEU A 391 -9.50 32.15 13.55
N GLY A 392 -9.33 33.41 13.98
CA GLY A 392 -10.00 34.56 13.38
C GLY A 392 -11.52 34.59 13.63
N ILE A 393 -11.99 33.86 14.65
CA ILE A 393 -13.40 33.69 15.01
C ILE A 393 -13.76 34.69 16.11
N GLY A 394 -14.90 35.36 15.95
CA GLY A 394 -15.47 36.23 16.98
C GLY A 394 -16.65 35.60 17.74
N PRO A 395 -17.14 36.26 18.81
CA PRO A 395 -18.35 35.85 19.52
C PRO A 395 -19.60 35.76 18.61
N TYR A 396 -19.65 36.57 17.55
CA TYR A 396 -20.71 36.54 16.56
C TYR A 396 -20.74 35.23 15.75
N ASP A 397 -19.57 34.74 15.33
CA ASP A 397 -19.46 33.50 14.58
C ASP A 397 -19.83 32.29 15.44
N ILE A 398 -19.50 32.34 16.74
CA ILE A 398 -19.92 31.34 17.73
C ILE A 398 -21.44 31.33 17.87
N ALA A 399 -22.08 32.50 17.95
CA ALA A 399 -23.54 32.60 17.98
C ALA A 399 -24.18 32.04 16.69
N GLU A 400 -23.56 32.29 15.52
CA GLU A 400 -24.00 31.71 14.25
C GLU A 400 -23.84 30.18 14.23
N ALA A 401 -22.75 29.64 14.76
CA ALA A 401 -22.52 28.20 14.90
C ALA A 401 -23.59 27.53 15.78
N ILE A 402 -24.00 28.18 16.88
CA ILE A 402 -25.10 27.72 17.74
C ILE A 402 -26.41 27.67 16.95
N CYS A 403 -26.72 28.70 16.14
CA CYS A 403 -27.90 28.72 15.28
C CYS A 403 -27.90 27.61 14.20
N LYS A 404 -26.74 27.31 13.61
CA LYS A 404 -26.61 26.27 12.57
C LYS A 404 -26.95 24.88 13.11
N GLN A 405 -26.76 24.64 14.40
CA GLN A 405 -27.02 23.34 15.02
C GLN A 405 -28.53 23.07 15.21
N ARG A 406 -29.13 22.36 14.24
CA ARG A 406 -30.57 22.04 14.24
C ARG A 406 -31.06 21.29 15.47
N LYS A 407 -30.18 20.50 16.11
CA LYS A 407 -30.51 19.73 17.33
C LYS A 407 -30.85 20.64 18.52
N LEU A 408 -30.30 21.86 18.55
CA LEU A 408 -30.52 22.78 19.65
C LEU A 408 -31.84 23.53 19.56
N LYS A 409 -32.51 23.60 18.40
CA LYS A 409 -33.78 24.35 18.20
C LYS A 409 -33.73 25.80 18.74
N VAL A 410 -32.60 26.48 18.58
CA VAL A 410 -32.42 27.90 18.96
C VAL A 410 -32.58 28.74 17.70
N GLN A 411 -33.37 29.81 17.75
CA GLN A 411 -33.46 30.78 16.64
C GLN A 411 -32.54 31.97 16.90
N ARG A 412 -32.25 32.72 15.85
CA ARG A 412 -31.39 33.92 15.92
C ARG A 412 -31.94 34.98 16.88
N ASP A 413 -33.27 35.06 17.01
CA ASP A 413 -33.96 35.99 17.92
C ASP A 413 -33.79 35.61 19.40
N ASP A 414 -33.39 34.37 19.70
CA ASP A 414 -33.15 33.91 21.07
C ASP A 414 -31.74 34.22 21.57
N LEU A 415 -30.86 34.71 20.69
CA LEU A 415 -29.45 34.97 21.01
C LEU A 415 -29.22 36.47 21.16
N SER A 416 -28.62 36.87 22.27
CA SER A 416 -28.10 38.22 22.47
C SER A 416 -26.61 38.16 22.82
N ILE A 417 -25.83 39.05 22.21
CA ILE A 417 -24.38 39.12 22.37
C ILE A 417 -24.08 40.41 23.13
N ASP A 418 -23.45 40.29 24.28
CA ASP A 418 -23.01 41.39 25.13
C ASP A 418 -21.50 41.29 25.35
N GLY A 419 -20.73 41.84 24.40
CA GLY A 419 -19.27 41.75 24.38
C GLY A 419 -18.78 40.30 24.34
N GLU A 420 -18.23 39.84 25.47
CA GLU A 420 -17.71 38.47 25.66
C GLU A 420 -18.77 37.46 26.13
N ARG A 421 -20.01 37.92 26.37
CA ARG A 421 -21.12 37.10 26.85
C ARG A 421 -22.08 36.77 25.71
N ILE A 422 -22.37 35.49 25.52
CA ILE A 422 -23.46 35.02 24.67
C ILE A 422 -24.60 34.55 25.55
N ILE A 423 -25.73 35.24 25.44
CA ILE A 423 -26.93 34.98 26.22
C ILE A 423 -27.93 34.25 25.32
N VAL A 424 -28.25 33.01 25.67
CA VAL A 424 -29.25 32.18 24.98
C VAL A 424 -30.54 32.20 25.79
N ARG A 425 -31.59 32.85 25.27
CA ARG A 425 -32.90 32.87 25.91
C ARG A 425 -33.59 31.52 25.77
N VAL A 426 -34.06 30.97 26.89
CA VAL A 426 -34.80 29.71 26.92
C VAL A 426 -36.26 30.01 26.63
N ARG A 427 -36.74 29.67 25.42
CA ARG A 427 -38.18 29.73 25.12
C ARG A 427 -38.95 28.60 25.79
N ASP A 428 -40.13 28.94 26.30
CA ASP A 428 -41.15 27.98 26.71
C ASP A 428 -41.82 27.38 25.45
N VAL A 429 -42.05 26.07 25.44
CA VAL A 429 -42.74 25.37 24.35
C VAL A 429 -44.26 25.66 24.38
N THR A 430 -44.72 26.51 25.30
CA THR A 430 -46.12 26.93 25.45
C THR A 430 -46.51 28.21 24.71
N ASP A 431 -45.67 28.75 23.81
CA ASP A 431 -46.03 29.95 23.05
C ASP A 431 -47.02 29.62 21.89
N PRO A 432 -48.25 30.19 21.86
CA PRO A 432 -49.33 29.76 20.96
C PRO A 432 -49.10 30.01 19.46
N ALA A 433 -48.01 30.68 19.06
CA ALA A 433 -47.68 30.97 17.66
C ALA A 433 -47.21 29.74 16.86
N THR A 434 -46.74 28.68 17.50
CA THR A 434 -46.21 27.47 16.82
C THR A 434 -47.23 26.35 16.62
N LYS A 435 -48.47 26.50 17.10
CA LYS A 435 -49.54 25.47 16.95
C LYS A 435 -50.08 25.29 15.52
N ARG A 436 -49.64 26.07 14.54
CA ARG A 436 -50.22 26.02 13.17
C ARG A 436 -49.67 24.93 12.25
N THR A 437 -48.62 24.19 12.60
CA THR A 437 -48.00 23.27 11.61
C THR A 437 -47.84 21.80 11.99
N THR A 438 -48.17 21.34 13.20
CA THR A 438 -48.02 19.91 13.53
C THR A 438 -49.16 19.34 14.39
N ALA A 439 -50.35 19.27 13.80
CA ALA A 439 -51.40 18.38 14.31
C ALA A 439 -51.16 16.95 13.80
N ARG A 440 -50.29 16.18 14.47
CA ARG A 440 -50.32 14.68 14.48
C ARG A 440 -49.19 14.10 15.36
N SER A 441 -49.42 14.03 16.67
CA SER A 441 -48.98 12.90 17.52
C SER A 441 -49.61 13.04 18.92
N LYS A 442 -50.80 12.46 19.09
CA LYS A 442 -51.44 12.27 20.40
C LYS A 442 -50.90 10.97 21.01
N ALA A 443 -49.78 11.03 21.73
CA ALA A 443 -49.31 9.94 22.61
C ALA A 443 -48.19 10.34 23.61
N ALA A 444 -48.06 11.61 23.99
CA ALA A 444 -47.07 12.04 25.01
C ALA A 444 -47.54 13.28 25.81
N ALA A 445 -48.84 13.40 26.06
CA ALA A 445 -49.43 14.57 26.71
C ALA A 445 -49.43 14.46 28.25
N ALA A 446 -48.29 14.06 28.83
CA ALA A 446 -48.07 14.06 30.29
C ALA A 446 -46.61 14.38 30.68
N GLU A 447 -45.82 14.99 29.79
CA GLU A 447 -44.58 15.66 30.18
C GLU A 447 -44.82 17.17 30.10
N THR A 448 -45.10 17.75 31.26
CA THR A 448 -45.09 19.19 31.50
C THR A 448 -43.80 19.77 30.91
N GLY A 449 -43.94 20.68 29.95
CA GLY A 449 -42.83 21.44 29.39
C GLY A 449 -42.20 22.30 30.48
N ASP A 450 -41.22 21.74 31.18
CA ASP A 450 -40.51 22.43 32.23
C ASP A 450 -39.37 23.24 31.59
N MET A 451 -39.47 24.57 31.69
CA MET A 451 -38.43 25.51 31.25
C MET A 451 -37.06 25.11 31.81
N LEU A 452 -37.03 24.53 33.01
CA LEU A 452 -35.84 24.00 33.66
C LEU A 452 -35.25 22.78 32.91
N LEU A 453 -36.06 21.85 32.40
CA LEU A 453 -35.57 20.71 31.62
C LEU A 453 -34.93 21.18 30.31
N ARG A 454 -35.53 22.18 29.67
CA ARG A 454 -34.99 22.79 28.45
C ARG A 454 -33.69 23.56 28.71
N ALA A 455 -33.64 24.34 29.79
CA ALA A 455 -32.42 25.02 30.23
C ALA A 455 -31.30 24.02 30.54
N ASN A 456 -31.59 22.95 31.29
CA ASN A 456 -30.64 21.88 31.58
C ASN A 456 -30.14 21.17 30.32
N PHE A 457 -31.02 20.93 29.34
CA PHE A 457 -30.62 20.37 28.05
C PHE A 457 -29.67 21.31 27.29
N LEU A 458 -30.00 22.61 27.21
CA LEU A 458 -29.16 23.60 26.55
C LEU A 458 -27.81 23.73 27.25
N ARG A 459 -27.79 23.82 28.59
CA ARG A 459 -26.56 23.88 29.38
C ARG A 459 -25.64 22.69 29.16
N ARG A 460 -26.18 21.47 28.98
CA ARG A 460 -25.38 20.26 28.67
C ARG A 460 -24.95 20.19 27.21
N SER A 461 -25.73 20.75 26.29
CA SER A 461 -25.53 20.58 24.85
C SER A 461 -24.72 21.71 24.21
N LEU A 462 -24.83 22.95 24.71
CA LEU A 462 -24.13 24.13 24.19
C LEU A 462 -22.61 23.99 24.23
N PRO A 463 -21.97 23.47 25.31
CA PRO A 463 -20.51 23.31 25.32
C PRO A 463 -19.99 22.36 24.23
N ASN A 464 -20.79 21.39 23.81
CA ASN A 464 -20.41 20.37 22.81
C ASN A 464 -20.67 20.80 21.36
N VAL A 465 -21.03 22.06 21.11
CA VAL A 465 -21.21 22.58 19.76
C VAL A 465 -19.84 22.86 19.15
N PRO A 466 -19.55 22.34 17.94
CA PRO A 466 -18.32 22.70 17.23
C PRO A 466 -18.42 24.13 16.70
N ILE A 467 -17.38 24.93 16.96
CA ILE A 467 -17.27 26.32 16.48
C ILE A 467 -16.43 26.44 15.22
N SER A 468 -15.36 25.65 15.13
CA SER A 468 -14.43 25.59 13.99
C SER A 468 -13.92 24.17 13.78
N GLY A 469 -13.28 23.96 12.64
CA GLY A 469 -12.72 22.67 12.26
C GLY A 469 -13.71 21.75 11.59
N TYR A 470 -13.18 20.66 11.05
CA TYR A 470 -13.96 19.71 10.28
C TYR A 470 -14.67 18.71 11.19
N PRO A 471 -15.96 18.38 10.94
CA PRO A 471 -16.73 17.51 11.84
C PRO A 471 -16.11 16.13 12.06
N GLU A 472 -15.40 15.62 11.05
CA GLU A 472 -14.81 14.29 10.97
C GLU A 472 -13.33 14.24 11.42
N ALA A 473 -12.67 15.39 11.59
CA ALA A 473 -11.32 15.50 12.13
C ALA A 473 -11.38 15.49 13.66
N THR A 474 -10.97 14.40 14.30
CA THR A 474 -11.05 14.26 15.76
C THR A 474 -9.93 15.01 16.47
N ARG A 475 -8.73 14.99 15.90
CA ARG A 475 -7.52 15.61 16.47
C ARG A 475 -6.53 15.93 15.36
N ALA A 476 -5.75 16.99 15.52
CA ALA A 476 -4.60 17.27 14.64
C ALA A 476 -3.31 17.42 15.46
N ILE A 477 -2.20 16.92 14.91
CA ILE A 477 -0.88 16.92 15.54
C ILE A 477 0.13 17.48 14.55
N ILE A 478 1.04 18.32 15.02
CA ILE A 478 2.15 18.83 14.21
C ILE A 478 3.32 17.87 14.41
N GLN A 479 3.79 17.27 13.32
CA GLN A 479 5.01 16.48 13.27
C GLN A 479 6.16 17.39 12.81
N THR A 480 7.26 17.38 13.55
CA THR A 480 8.49 18.09 13.17
C THR A 480 9.52 17.06 12.72
N SER A 481 9.97 17.17 11.48
CA SER A 481 11.06 16.37 10.92
C SER A 481 12.41 16.74 11.54
N GLU A 482 13.42 15.86 11.41
CA GLU A 482 14.79 16.12 11.82
C GLU A 482 15.40 17.37 11.14
N GLN A 483 14.91 17.70 9.93
CA GLN A 483 15.30 18.88 9.17
C GLN A 483 14.55 20.16 9.59
N SER A 484 13.84 20.15 10.74
CA SER A 484 13.04 21.27 11.25
C SER A 484 11.89 21.71 10.31
N THR A 485 11.39 20.80 9.48
CA THR A 485 10.18 21.02 8.67
C THR A 485 8.94 20.47 9.38
N HIS A 486 7.82 21.17 9.26
CA HIS A 486 6.57 20.86 9.93
C HIS A 486 5.51 20.32 8.96
N THR A 487 4.87 19.22 9.35
CA THR A 487 3.70 18.64 8.66
C THR A 487 2.57 18.46 9.66
N VAL A 488 1.33 18.59 9.21
CA VAL A 488 0.14 18.37 10.06
C VAL A 488 -0.41 16.99 9.77
N LEU A 489 -0.50 16.15 10.81
CA LEU A 489 -1.16 14.86 10.78
C LEU A 489 -2.54 15.00 11.42
N VAL A 490 -3.57 14.65 10.69
CA VAL A 490 -4.96 14.76 11.13
C VAL A 490 -5.46 13.36 11.39
N GLU A 491 -5.91 13.10 12.62
CA GLU A 491 -6.61 11.88 12.99
C GLU A 491 -8.10 12.08 12.69
N GLY A 492 -8.67 11.24 11.83
CA GLY A 492 -10.05 11.37 11.37
C GLY A 492 -10.23 11.19 9.86
N TYR A 493 -11.44 11.52 9.40
CA TYR A 493 -11.81 11.56 7.99
C TYR A 493 -12.02 13.01 7.53
N GLY A 494 -12.21 13.23 6.23
CA GLY A 494 -12.41 14.54 5.63
C GLY A 494 -11.27 14.97 4.70
N LEU A 495 -10.69 14.06 3.91
CA LEU A 495 -9.58 14.37 2.99
C LEU A 495 -9.88 15.56 2.09
N ARG A 496 -11.09 15.62 1.52
CA ARG A 496 -11.51 16.72 0.63
C ARG A 496 -11.41 18.07 1.34
N GLU A 497 -11.86 18.14 2.59
CA GLU A 497 -11.88 19.35 3.39
C GLU A 497 -10.46 19.77 3.77
N CYS A 498 -9.64 18.81 4.23
CA CYS A 498 -8.21 19.02 4.51
C CYS A 498 -7.45 19.56 3.29
N MET A 499 -7.69 19.00 2.09
CA MET A 499 -7.04 19.45 0.85
C MET A 499 -7.41 20.88 0.45
N THR A 500 -8.63 21.32 0.76
CA THR A 500 -9.11 22.69 0.45
C THR A 500 -8.69 23.73 1.48
N THR A 501 -8.05 23.30 2.58
CA THR A 501 -7.66 24.21 3.65
C THR A 501 -6.47 25.06 3.23
N GLU A 502 -6.61 26.38 3.36
CA GLU A 502 -5.52 27.31 3.06
C GLU A 502 -4.28 27.03 3.92
N GLY A 503 -3.12 27.03 3.28
CA GLY A 503 -1.83 26.67 3.89
C GLY A 503 -1.45 25.19 3.74
N VAL A 504 -2.39 24.33 3.34
CA VAL A 504 -2.12 22.92 2.99
C VAL A 504 -1.89 22.79 1.49
N ILE A 505 -0.84 22.07 1.10
CA ILE A 505 -0.60 21.72 -0.30
C ILE A 505 -1.48 20.51 -0.66
N GLY A 506 -2.67 20.77 -1.20
CA GLY A 506 -3.63 19.73 -1.58
C GLY A 506 -3.09 18.70 -2.57
N THR A 507 -2.14 19.06 -3.45
CA THR A 507 -1.55 18.13 -4.43
C THR A 507 -0.65 17.05 -3.81
N LYS A 508 -0.20 17.25 -2.56
CA LYS A 508 0.68 16.33 -1.83
C LYS A 508 0.00 15.70 -0.61
N ALA A 509 -1.25 16.05 -0.33
CA ALA A 509 -2.01 15.49 0.77
C ALA A 509 -2.31 14.01 0.54
N ARG A 510 -2.21 13.18 1.59
CA ARG A 510 -2.41 11.73 1.53
C ARG A 510 -3.32 11.27 2.66
N THR A 511 -4.14 10.25 2.43
CA THR A 511 -4.94 9.56 3.44
C THR A 511 -4.57 8.10 3.46
N ASN A 512 -4.62 7.48 4.63
CA ASN A 512 -4.44 6.04 4.77
C ASN A 512 -5.76 5.26 4.51
N ASN A 513 -6.91 5.92 4.44
CA ASN A 513 -8.18 5.27 4.11
C ASN A 513 -8.34 5.16 2.58
N VAL A 514 -8.20 3.95 2.07
CA VAL A 514 -8.37 3.63 0.64
C VAL A 514 -9.76 3.99 0.11
N MET A 515 -10.81 3.77 0.89
CA MET A 515 -12.19 4.03 0.44
C MET A 515 -12.46 5.53 0.30
N GLU A 516 -11.94 6.33 1.23
CA GLU A 516 -12.02 7.79 1.16
C GLU A 516 -11.19 8.33 0.00
N CYS A 517 -9.98 7.80 -0.21
CA CYS A 517 -9.13 8.15 -1.35
C CYS A 517 -9.87 7.92 -2.69
N ARG A 518 -10.55 6.78 -2.83
CA ARG A 518 -11.38 6.48 -4.00
C ARG A 518 -12.49 7.52 -4.22
N ASP A 519 -13.20 7.91 -3.16
CA ASP A 519 -14.34 8.81 -3.25
C ASP A 519 -13.95 10.27 -3.57
N VAL A 520 -12.71 10.67 -3.26
CA VAL A 520 -12.19 12.03 -3.51
C VAL A 520 -11.34 12.10 -4.77
N LEU A 521 -10.38 11.18 -4.95
CA LEU A 521 -9.36 11.22 -6.00
C LEU A 521 -9.58 10.22 -7.14
N GLY A 522 -10.43 9.21 -6.95
CA GLY A 522 -10.75 8.18 -7.95
C GLY A 522 -9.98 6.87 -7.78
N ILE A 523 -10.21 5.94 -8.70
CA ILE A 523 -9.79 4.54 -8.56
C ILE A 523 -8.27 4.33 -8.67
N GLU A 524 -7.59 5.06 -9.56
CA GLU A 524 -6.13 4.93 -9.73
C GLU A 524 -5.35 5.46 -8.53
N ALA A 525 -5.82 6.56 -7.93
CA ALA A 525 -5.24 7.06 -6.68
C ALA A 525 -5.44 6.05 -5.54
N ALA A 526 -6.61 5.40 -5.47
CA ALA A 526 -6.87 4.35 -4.49
C ALA A 526 -5.99 3.11 -4.73
N ARG A 527 -5.75 2.71 -5.99
CA ARG A 527 -4.84 1.61 -6.37
C ARG A 527 -3.42 1.86 -5.84
N THR A 528 -2.87 3.05 -6.09
CA THR A 528 -1.55 3.42 -5.58
C THR A 528 -1.53 3.48 -4.05
N THR A 529 -2.60 4.00 -3.44
CA THR A 529 -2.72 4.03 -1.97
C THR A 529 -2.70 2.62 -1.36
N ILE A 530 -3.34 1.64 -1.99
CA ILE A 530 -3.29 0.23 -1.54
C ILE A 530 -1.86 -0.30 -1.61
N ALA A 531 -1.16 -0.07 -2.72
CA ALA A 531 0.21 -0.55 -2.90
C ALA A 531 1.19 0.10 -1.91
N ASP A 532 1.10 1.43 -1.73
CA ASP A 532 1.93 2.19 -0.79
C ASP A 532 1.67 1.74 0.66
N GLU A 533 0.41 1.60 1.07
CA GLU A 533 0.06 1.19 2.45
C GLU A 533 0.48 -0.25 2.76
N ILE A 534 0.32 -1.19 1.82
CA ILE A 534 0.82 -2.56 2.01
C ILE A 534 2.35 -2.56 2.04
N GLY A 535 2.99 -1.75 1.18
CA GLY A 535 4.44 -1.57 1.16
C GLY A 535 4.99 -0.99 2.46
N GLU A 536 4.32 -0.01 3.07
CA GLU A 536 4.71 0.56 4.37
C GLU A 536 4.55 -0.44 5.51
N VAL A 537 3.50 -1.26 5.49
CA VAL A 537 3.26 -2.27 6.54
C VAL A 537 4.21 -3.47 6.41
N MET A 538 4.59 -3.84 5.19
CA MET A 538 5.41 -5.02 4.89
C MET A 538 6.87 -4.70 4.52
N GLY A 539 7.28 -3.42 4.50
CA GLY A 539 8.56 -2.97 3.94
C GLY A 539 9.79 -3.60 4.59
N ASP A 540 9.73 -3.88 5.89
CA ASP A 540 10.82 -4.52 6.64
C ASP A 540 11.03 -6.00 6.27
N MET A 541 10.10 -6.60 5.53
CA MET A 541 10.07 -8.02 5.22
C MET A 541 10.69 -8.38 3.85
N GLY A 542 11.09 -7.37 3.06
CA GLY A 542 11.79 -7.58 1.79
C GLY A 542 10.94 -8.21 0.68
N ILE A 543 9.62 -7.99 0.70
CA ILE A 543 8.70 -8.47 -0.36
C ILE A 543 8.88 -7.62 -1.61
N ASP A 544 8.94 -8.25 -2.78
CA ASP A 544 9.03 -7.54 -4.06
C ASP A 544 7.75 -6.72 -4.35
N PRO A 545 7.88 -5.44 -4.77
CA PRO A 545 6.74 -4.56 -5.00
C PRO A 545 5.78 -5.04 -6.08
N ARG A 546 6.22 -5.86 -7.04
CA ARG A 546 5.36 -6.35 -8.14
C ARG A 546 4.19 -7.18 -7.62
N HIS A 547 4.38 -7.93 -6.54
CA HIS A 547 3.30 -8.70 -5.92
C HIS A 547 2.24 -7.80 -5.28
N MET A 548 2.66 -6.72 -4.62
CA MET A 548 1.76 -5.75 -3.99
C MET A 548 0.98 -4.96 -5.04
N GLN A 549 1.63 -4.59 -6.15
CA GLN A 549 0.98 -3.96 -7.30
C GLN A 549 -0.06 -4.88 -7.94
N LEU A 550 0.26 -6.16 -8.15
CA LEU A 550 -0.70 -7.14 -8.67
C LEU A 550 -1.94 -7.26 -7.77
N LEU A 551 -1.73 -7.30 -6.45
CA LEU A 551 -2.83 -7.34 -5.48
C LEU A 551 -3.72 -6.09 -5.57
N ALA A 552 -3.12 -4.91 -5.66
CA ALA A 552 -3.84 -3.65 -5.81
C ALA A 552 -4.65 -3.61 -7.12
N ASP A 553 -4.10 -4.12 -8.22
CA ASP A 553 -4.79 -4.19 -9.51
C ASP A 553 -5.98 -5.16 -9.47
N VAL A 554 -5.84 -6.32 -8.83
CA VAL A 554 -6.95 -7.26 -8.64
C VAL A 554 -8.08 -6.65 -7.81
N MET A 555 -7.77 -5.79 -6.86
CA MET A 555 -8.77 -5.08 -6.06
C MET A 555 -9.46 -3.95 -6.82
N THR A 556 -8.94 -3.48 -7.97
CA THR A 556 -9.38 -2.22 -8.61
C THR A 556 -9.78 -2.36 -10.08
N TYR A 557 -9.42 -3.43 -10.80
CA TYR A 557 -9.64 -3.58 -12.25
C TYR A 557 -11.13 -3.52 -12.70
N LYS A 558 -12.08 -3.75 -11.79
CA LYS A 558 -13.53 -3.63 -12.08
C LYS A 558 -14.07 -2.19 -11.98
N GLY A 559 -13.23 -1.21 -11.64
CA GLY A 559 -13.62 0.20 -11.47
C GLY A 559 -14.15 0.57 -10.08
N GLU A 560 -14.16 -0.38 -9.15
CA GLU A 560 -14.42 -0.13 -7.74
C GLU A 560 -13.43 -0.91 -6.86
N VAL A 561 -13.15 -0.38 -5.66
CA VAL A 561 -12.29 -1.08 -4.69
C VAL A 561 -13.08 -2.25 -4.09
N LEU A 562 -12.72 -3.47 -4.50
CA LEU A 562 -13.32 -4.72 -4.02
C LEU A 562 -12.38 -5.40 -3.03
N GLY A 563 -12.81 -5.49 -1.78
CA GLY A 563 -12.09 -6.24 -0.76
C GLY A 563 -12.12 -7.76 -1.01
N ILE A 564 -11.10 -8.49 -0.55
CA ILE A 564 -10.94 -9.95 -0.73
C ILE A 564 -11.80 -10.73 0.27
N THR A 565 -13.02 -10.25 0.50
CA THR A 565 -14.05 -10.87 1.34
C THR A 565 -14.97 -11.72 0.48
N ARG A 566 -15.81 -12.55 1.11
CA ARG A 566 -16.87 -13.29 0.38
C ARG A 566 -17.73 -12.42 -0.53
N PHE A 567 -18.00 -11.18 -0.11
CA PHE A 567 -18.83 -10.26 -0.88
C PHE A 567 -18.06 -9.67 -2.08
N GLY A 568 -16.78 -9.35 -1.91
CA GLY A 568 -15.98 -8.86 -3.04
C GLY A 568 -15.66 -9.95 -4.05
N LEU A 569 -15.33 -11.18 -3.60
CA LEU A 569 -15.10 -12.31 -4.49
C LEU A 569 -16.34 -12.63 -5.35
N SER A 570 -17.53 -12.55 -4.78
CA SER A 570 -18.79 -12.77 -5.53
C SER A 570 -19.06 -11.73 -6.63
N LYS A 571 -18.40 -10.57 -6.57
CA LYS A 571 -18.47 -9.53 -7.62
C LYS A 571 -17.35 -9.65 -8.64
N MET A 572 -16.20 -10.21 -8.25
CA MET A 572 -15.06 -10.40 -9.14
C MET A 572 -15.25 -11.60 -10.08
N ARG A 573 -15.90 -12.66 -9.58
CA ARG A 573 -15.92 -13.98 -10.22
C ARG A 573 -17.34 -14.46 -10.46
N ASP A 574 -17.55 -15.07 -11.63
CA ASP A 574 -18.85 -15.62 -12.04
C ASP A 574 -18.98 -17.13 -11.79
N SER A 575 -17.85 -17.83 -11.59
CA SER A 575 -17.78 -19.29 -11.35
C SER A 575 -18.48 -19.68 -10.04
N VAL A 576 -19.43 -20.60 -10.13
CA VAL A 576 -20.28 -21.00 -9.00
C VAL A 576 -19.54 -21.98 -8.10
N LEU A 577 -18.86 -22.97 -8.70
CA LEU A 577 -18.12 -23.98 -7.94
C LEU A 577 -16.97 -23.37 -7.14
N GLN A 578 -16.30 -22.38 -7.72
CA GLN A 578 -15.25 -21.65 -7.04
C GLN A 578 -15.77 -20.89 -5.83
N LEU A 579 -16.87 -20.13 -5.97
CA LEU A 579 -17.51 -19.43 -4.86
C LEU A 579 -18.01 -20.39 -3.78
N ALA A 580 -18.63 -21.51 -4.19
CA ALA A 580 -19.13 -22.53 -3.27
C ALA A 580 -18.00 -23.20 -2.45
N SER A 581 -16.79 -23.32 -3.00
CA SER A 581 -15.62 -23.86 -2.31
C SER A 581 -15.00 -22.89 -1.28
N PHE A 582 -15.33 -21.60 -1.35
CA PHE A 582 -14.75 -20.56 -0.52
C PHE A 582 -15.44 -20.46 0.84
N GLU A 583 -16.70 -20.02 0.84
CA GLU A 583 -17.58 -19.85 2.00
C GLU A 583 -19.05 -19.98 1.59
N LYS A 584 -19.96 -20.29 2.52
CA LYS A 584 -21.42 -20.38 2.28
C LYS A 584 -21.81 -21.24 1.07
N THR A 585 -21.23 -22.44 0.99
CA THR A 585 -21.47 -23.43 -0.07
C THR A 585 -22.96 -23.64 -0.43
N PRO A 586 -23.89 -23.89 0.50
CA PRO A 586 -25.28 -24.18 0.12
C PRO A 586 -25.97 -22.98 -0.52
N ASP A 587 -25.76 -21.77 0.02
CA ASP A 587 -26.38 -20.53 -0.48
C ASP A 587 -26.03 -20.32 -1.95
N HIS A 588 -24.74 -20.41 -2.31
CA HIS A 588 -24.26 -20.21 -3.67
C HIS A 588 -24.83 -21.24 -4.66
N LEU A 589 -24.95 -22.50 -4.25
CA LEU A 589 -25.49 -23.55 -5.11
C LEU A 589 -27.01 -23.40 -5.33
N PHE A 590 -27.77 -23.07 -4.29
CA PHE A 590 -29.22 -22.84 -4.42
C PHE A 590 -29.53 -21.58 -5.23
N GLU A 591 -28.80 -20.49 -5.01
CA GLU A 591 -28.96 -19.26 -5.80
C GLU A 591 -28.58 -19.47 -7.26
N ALA A 592 -27.51 -20.22 -7.55
CA ALA A 592 -27.13 -20.56 -8.91
C ALA A 592 -28.16 -21.45 -9.61
N ALA A 593 -28.71 -22.45 -8.90
CA ALA A 593 -29.77 -23.31 -9.42
C ALA A 593 -31.06 -22.52 -9.70
N ALA A 594 -31.47 -21.65 -8.77
CA ALA A 594 -32.63 -20.79 -8.93
C ALA A 594 -32.43 -19.76 -10.07
N GLY A 595 -31.21 -19.23 -10.21
CA GLY A 595 -30.82 -18.30 -11.26
C GLY A 595 -30.45 -18.94 -12.60
N MET A 596 -30.52 -20.27 -12.72
CA MET A 596 -30.09 -21.03 -13.90
C MET A 596 -28.70 -20.63 -14.44
N LYS A 597 -27.74 -20.40 -13.53
CA LYS A 597 -26.38 -20.01 -13.91
C LYS A 597 -25.65 -21.18 -14.59
N THR A 598 -24.89 -20.86 -15.64
CA THR A 598 -24.01 -21.80 -16.34
C THR A 598 -22.56 -21.50 -15.99
N ASP A 599 -21.81 -22.52 -15.58
CA ASP A 599 -20.39 -22.41 -15.25
C ASP A 599 -19.54 -23.02 -16.39
N GLN A 600 -18.51 -22.29 -16.85
CA GLN A 600 -17.67 -22.68 -18.00
C GLN A 600 -16.50 -23.59 -17.61
N ILE A 601 -16.21 -23.76 -16.31
CA ILE A 601 -15.14 -24.63 -15.81
C ILE A 601 -13.76 -24.22 -16.36
N GLU A 602 -13.45 -22.92 -16.30
CA GLU A 602 -12.16 -22.39 -16.78
C GLU A 602 -11.18 -22.07 -15.63
N GLY A 603 -11.68 -21.79 -14.42
CA GLY A 603 -10.84 -21.51 -13.27
C GLY A 603 -10.15 -22.74 -12.70
N VAL A 604 -9.08 -22.52 -11.94
CA VAL A 604 -8.21 -23.57 -11.41
C VAL A 604 -8.96 -24.44 -10.39
N SER A 605 -9.79 -23.83 -9.54
CA SER A 605 -10.55 -24.55 -8.51
C SER A 605 -11.53 -25.56 -9.10
N GLU A 606 -12.33 -25.13 -10.07
CA GLU A 606 -13.36 -25.96 -10.69
C GLU A 606 -12.76 -27.02 -11.62
N CYS A 607 -11.65 -26.73 -12.31
CA CYS A 607 -10.89 -27.75 -13.05
C CYS A 607 -10.45 -28.89 -12.13
N ILE A 608 -9.93 -28.56 -10.94
CA ILE A 608 -9.48 -29.56 -9.95
C ILE A 608 -10.67 -30.36 -9.41
N ILE A 609 -11.80 -29.70 -9.11
CA ILE A 609 -13.03 -30.37 -8.63
C ILE A 609 -13.53 -31.39 -9.68
N MET A 610 -13.50 -31.02 -10.96
CA MET A 610 -13.97 -31.85 -12.07
C MET A 610 -12.94 -32.88 -12.55
N GLY A 611 -11.70 -32.85 -12.04
CA GLY A 611 -10.62 -33.75 -12.43
C GLY A 611 -10.07 -33.46 -13.84
N GLN A 612 -10.13 -32.21 -14.29
CA GLN A 612 -9.61 -31.74 -15.58
C GLN A 612 -8.29 -30.97 -15.42
N THR A 613 -7.52 -30.87 -16.49
CA THR A 613 -6.27 -30.09 -16.52
C THR A 613 -6.57 -28.60 -16.52
N MET A 614 -5.95 -27.84 -15.62
CA MET A 614 -6.04 -26.37 -15.57
C MET A 614 -5.29 -25.69 -16.74
N SER A 615 -5.68 -24.47 -17.09
CA SER A 615 -5.11 -23.65 -18.17
C SER A 615 -3.89 -22.80 -17.77
N VAL A 616 -3.35 -23.03 -16.57
CA VAL A 616 -2.21 -22.29 -16.00
C VAL A 616 -0.97 -23.18 -15.95
N GLY A 617 0.23 -22.60 -16.02
CA GLY A 617 1.50 -23.31 -15.96
C GLY A 617 1.69 -24.23 -17.16
N THR A 618 1.97 -25.51 -16.90
CA THR A 618 2.19 -26.52 -17.94
C THR A 618 0.94 -26.82 -18.77
N GLY A 619 -0.26 -26.46 -18.29
CA GLY A 619 -1.51 -26.61 -19.01
C GLY A 619 -1.88 -25.43 -19.91
N ALA A 620 -1.08 -24.35 -19.92
CA ALA A 620 -1.32 -23.17 -20.76
C ALA A 620 -1.10 -23.42 -22.26
N PHE A 621 -0.41 -24.50 -22.63
CA PHE A 621 -0.19 -24.90 -24.02
C PHE A 621 -0.45 -26.39 -24.22
N GLN A 622 -0.63 -26.76 -25.49
CA GLN A 622 -0.76 -28.16 -25.88
C GLN A 622 0.44 -28.59 -26.71
N VAL A 623 0.87 -29.84 -26.51
CA VAL A 623 1.96 -30.42 -27.28
C VAL A 623 1.38 -31.16 -28.47
N VAL A 624 1.69 -30.69 -29.68
CA VAL A 624 1.29 -31.34 -30.93
C VAL A 624 2.49 -32.08 -31.52
N ARG A 625 2.34 -33.38 -31.76
CA ARG A 625 3.37 -34.18 -32.43
C ARG A 625 3.41 -33.84 -33.92
N ARG A 626 4.55 -33.33 -34.40
CA ARG A 626 4.78 -33.13 -35.83
C ARG A 626 4.81 -34.48 -36.55
N LEU A 627 3.85 -34.72 -37.44
CA LEU A 627 3.72 -35.98 -38.19
C LEU A 627 4.62 -36.08 -39.43
N GLY A 628 5.22 -34.96 -39.86
CA GLY A 628 6.14 -34.95 -41.01
C GLY A 628 5.49 -35.27 -42.36
N ILE A 629 4.15 -35.22 -42.44
CA ILE A 629 3.38 -35.49 -43.66
C ILE A 629 3.75 -34.44 -44.71
N ARG A 630 4.18 -34.91 -45.89
CA ARG A 630 4.50 -34.05 -47.04
C ARG A 630 3.24 -33.87 -47.88
N GLU A 631 3.14 -32.76 -48.60
CA GLU A 631 1.99 -32.49 -49.50
C GLU A 631 1.77 -33.59 -50.55
N GLY A 632 2.81 -34.35 -50.91
CA GLY A 632 2.71 -35.49 -51.82
C GLY A 632 2.05 -36.74 -51.21
N ASP A 633 2.09 -36.91 -49.88
CA ASP A 633 1.58 -38.10 -49.19
C ASP A 633 0.03 -38.09 -49.10
N ILE A 634 -0.56 -36.90 -49.15
CA ILE A 634 -2.02 -36.67 -49.08
C ILE A 634 -2.63 -36.64 -50.48
N LYS A 635 -1.82 -36.71 -51.55
CA LYS A 635 -2.38 -36.76 -52.91
C LYS A 635 -3.20 -38.03 -53.07
N GLN A 636 -4.44 -37.84 -53.52
CA GLN A 636 -5.32 -38.94 -53.89
C GLN A 636 -4.60 -39.80 -54.93
N LYS A 637 -4.26 -41.04 -54.55
CA LYS A 637 -3.68 -42.01 -55.47
C LYS A 637 -4.78 -42.48 -56.44
N PRO A 638 -4.47 -42.66 -57.73
CA PRO A 638 -5.42 -43.27 -58.66
C PRO A 638 -5.79 -44.66 -58.15
N THR A 639 -7.08 -44.99 -58.17
CA THR A 639 -7.52 -46.30 -57.68
C THR A 639 -7.19 -47.39 -58.69
N LEU A 640 -6.81 -48.58 -58.22
CA LEU A 640 -6.42 -49.73 -59.06
C LEU A 640 -7.45 -50.13 -60.13
N PHE A 641 -8.71 -49.74 -59.94
CA PHE A 641 -9.82 -50.10 -60.82
C PHE A 641 -10.34 -48.94 -61.68
N GLU A 642 -9.77 -47.74 -61.57
CA GLU A 642 -10.16 -46.61 -62.43
C GLU A 642 -9.87 -46.89 -63.91
N ASP A 643 -8.73 -47.52 -64.21
CA ASP A 643 -8.34 -47.90 -65.58
C ASP A 643 -9.23 -49.03 -66.11
N ALA A 644 -9.46 -50.08 -65.31
CA ALA A 644 -10.34 -51.19 -65.68
C ALA A 644 -11.80 -50.75 -65.87
N TRP A 645 -12.29 -49.85 -65.01
CA TRP A 645 -13.64 -49.30 -65.12
C TRP A 645 -13.80 -48.38 -66.33
N THR A 646 -12.78 -47.58 -66.67
CA THR A 646 -12.78 -46.75 -67.87
C THR A 646 -12.73 -47.59 -69.14
N GLU A 647 -11.97 -48.69 -69.18
CA GLU A 647 -11.98 -49.66 -70.28
C GLU A 647 -13.33 -50.37 -70.41
N GLU A 648 -13.91 -50.84 -69.30
CA GLU A 648 -15.21 -51.53 -69.30
C GLU A 648 -16.35 -50.57 -69.72
N THR A 649 -16.33 -49.33 -69.24
CA THR A 649 -17.30 -48.31 -69.68
C THR A 649 -17.10 -47.91 -71.15
N ALA A 650 -15.87 -47.87 -71.66
CA ALA A 650 -15.59 -47.68 -73.07
C ALA A 650 -16.09 -48.85 -73.93
N LEU A 651 -15.92 -50.10 -73.46
CA LEU A 651 -16.47 -51.30 -74.09
C LEU A 651 -18.00 -51.30 -74.09
N LYS A 652 -18.64 -50.98 -72.95
CA LYS A 652 -20.10 -50.84 -72.85
C LYS A 652 -20.63 -49.71 -73.75
N ARG A 653 -19.90 -48.60 -73.89
CA ARG A 653 -20.24 -47.53 -74.86
C ARG A 653 -20.09 -47.97 -76.31
N LYS A 654 -19.04 -48.73 -76.65
CA LYS A 654 -18.88 -49.32 -78.00
C LYS A 654 -19.97 -50.35 -78.31
N ALA A 655 -20.35 -51.19 -77.35
CA ALA A 655 -21.44 -52.15 -77.49
C ALA A 655 -22.80 -51.45 -77.70
N ARG A 656 -23.07 -50.36 -76.96
CA ARG A 656 -24.26 -49.52 -77.15
C ARG A 656 -24.33 -48.78 -78.49
N ARG A 657 -23.21 -48.58 -79.20
CA ARG A 657 -23.17 -47.94 -80.54
C ARG A 657 -23.33 -48.93 -81.70
N LYS A 658 -23.31 -50.25 -81.42
CA LYS A 658 -23.48 -51.33 -82.42
C LYS A 658 -24.89 -51.93 -82.43
N VAL A 659 -25.77 -51.45 -81.55
CA VAL A 659 -27.23 -51.60 -81.62
C VAL A 659 -27.77 -50.29 -82.16
#